data_AF-A0A0P7BJL8-F1
#
_entry.id   AF-A0A0P7BJL8-F1
#
_cell.length_a   1.000
_cell.length_b   1.000
_cell.length_c   1.000
_cell.angle_alpha   90.00
_cell.angle_beta   90.00
_cell.angle_gamma   90.00
#
_symmetry.space_group_name_H-M   'P 1'
#
loop_
_entity.id
_entity.type
_entity.pdbx_description
1 polymer ?
#
loop_
_entity_poly.entity_id
_entity_poly.type
_entity_poly.pdbx_seq_one_letter_code
_entity_poly.pdbx_strand_id
1 'polypeptide(L)'
;MEVIQRRDGGLSGQDFSVLADEADRLVPVSLSLTTTDEERAKLMASIVSRSSAPRISIEANDFRSGPDPFSKQTFRKSLLKKLRNGWKNASTEARFLRLVELLQRDGCAIFAGLLDVASFRLLIDEFSDIMERSTSHAFLHSFAHLVEHPEFIRNPNFNDAMIHPLLIALLSYCLGGPARMTDARGKDTQPISVNAQDNMLHIDNTPFRDEYKILLCWEKGEVKGPSGQNFTFLPGTHKGNRPIRVDEHSQSWSTENDSVFITHDSMDGVFQFQKDVTGHGPTVVEVDYPQQPITVLFSAGSLVHHRYRNNNGTPRSCVITAFHLASDHPGTLLQGETGKKPESLVDILLGYQDGVDIETFCSLVAAKASAIESKISEVLDQDHQSTLVDASELVLSGENFDRWKGTTIDAPPTTQLKLQGGNCIHFPDSLIRRDILVRKIAAAMAYDKHGLLDLIIYEDGHEEIRKPARKSIWTMSREKMEQVLSKWLLALEAYQFTTADVQKPLYLQQKVNRVACCIRKNFPTIDFSVECNEREEQRVCSAHQLIVDLGESITRCEKVETYITTNLFLFFIIDQIIPYMNTDLKEVAAESCGIFLRTAFCPEGKRGIFSRTQDTTSTVDNIHGAGIESTFFIDVAV
;
A
#
# COMPACT_ATOMS: atom_id res chain seq x y z
N MET A 1 41.50 -38.61 -55.30
CA MET A 1 42.41 -39.74 -55.06
C MET A 1 42.38 -40.04 -53.58
N GLU A 2 41.68 -41.11 -53.23
CA GLU A 2 42.09 -42.22 -52.33
C GLU A 2 41.90 -41.86 -50.85
N VAL A 3 40.74 -42.17 -50.24
CA VAL A 3 40.24 -43.48 -49.79
C VAL A 3 41.30 -44.30 -49.06
N ILE A 4 41.23 -44.31 -47.71
CA ILE A 4 41.34 -45.55 -46.94
C ILE A 4 40.30 -45.52 -45.81
N GLN A 5 39.40 -46.51 -45.86
CA GLN A 5 38.45 -46.89 -44.83
C GLN A 5 39.16 -47.47 -43.60
N ARG A 6 38.60 -47.24 -42.41
CA ARG A 6 38.50 -48.30 -41.38
C ARG A 6 37.29 -48.04 -40.48
N ARG A 7 36.26 -48.87 -40.67
CA ARG A 7 35.26 -49.22 -39.66
C ARG A 7 35.74 -50.51 -39.00
N ASP A 8 35.84 -50.52 -37.68
CA ASP A 8 35.04 -51.40 -36.80
C ASP A 8 35.68 -51.54 -35.40
N GLY A 9 34.81 -51.49 -34.39
CA GLY A 9 35.01 -52.16 -33.10
C GLY A 9 35.30 -51.26 -31.91
N GLY A 10 34.26 -50.90 -31.14
CA GLY A 10 34.45 -50.35 -29.80
C GLY A 10 33.24 -49.63 -29.20
N LEU A 11 32.13 -50.33 -29.01
CA LEU A 11 31.12 -49.92 -28.03
C LEU A 11 31.73 -50.01 -26.63
N SER A 12 31.94 -48.88 -25.96
CA SER A 12 31.75 -48.79 -24.50
C SER A 12 31.92 -47.34 -24.00
N GLY A 13 30.82 -46.76 -23.54
CA GLY A 13 30.85 -45.99 -22.29
C GLY A 13 31.21 -44.51 -22.36
N GLN A 14 30.65 -43.74 -23.30
CA GLN A 14 30.59 -42.28 -23.18
C GLN A 14 29.31 -41.75 -23.84
N ASP A 15 28.16 -41.97 -23.21
CA ASP A 15 26.92 -41.22 -23.52
C ASP A 15 25.88 -41.26 -22.38
N PHE A 16 26.25 -41.72 -21.18
CA PHE A 16 25.34 -41.77 -20.03
C PHE A 16 25.50 -40.61 -19.03
N SER A 17 26.53 -39.75 -19.16
CA SER A 17 26.71 -38.63 -18.21
C SER A 17 26.03 -37.33 -18.64
N VAL A 18 25.62 -37.18 -19.90
CA VAL A 18 24.88 -35.99 -20.37
C VAL A 18 23.37 -36.15 -20.15
N LEU A 19 22.84 -37.38 -20.27
CA LEU A 19 21.42 -37.67 -20.02
C LEU A 19 21.06 -37.73 -18.52
N ALA A 20 22.02 -38.05 -17.63
CA ALA A 20 21.80 -38.03 -16.18
C ALA A 20 21.68 -36.59 -15.62
N ASP A 21 22.42 -35.63 -16.18
CA ASP A 21 22.38 -34.21 -15.77
C ASP A 21 21.12 -33.48 -16.30
N GLU A 22 20.48 -33.98 -17.37
CA GLU A 22 19.17 -33.51 -17.82
C GLU A 22 18.00 -34.14 -17.03
N ALA A 23 18.12 -35.41 -16.64
CA ALA A 23 17.10 -36.11 -15.85
C ALA A 23 16.97 -35.55 -14.42
N ASP A 24 18.08 -35.15 -13.78
CA ASP A 24 18.08 -34.49 -12.47
C ASP A 24 17.53 -33.06 -12.49
N ARG A 25 17.31 -32.50 -13.69
CA ARG A 25 16.71 -31.16 -13.87
C ARG A 25 15.21 -31.22 -14.10
N LEU A 26 14.64 -32.33 -14.58
CA LEU A 26 13.20 -32.48 -14.81
C LEU A 26 12.52 -33.01 -13.55
N VAL A 27 11.55 -32.28 -13.03
CA VAL A 27 10.80 -32.64 -11.82
C VAL A 27 9.33 -32.85 -12.16
N PRO A 28 8.69 -33.88 -11.56
CA PRO A 28 7.26 -34.09 -11.72
C PRO A 28 6.47 -33.00 -11.01
N VAL A 29 5.46 -32.44 -11.67
CA VAL A 29 4.63 -31.37 -11.10
C VAL A 29 3.15 -31.67 -11.35
N SER A 30 2.37 -31.66 -10.29
CA SER A 30 0.91 -31.86 -10.33
C SER A 30 0.20 -30.72 -9.58
N LEU A 31 0.38 -29.48 -10.04
CA LEU A 31 -0.23 -28.27 -9.45
C LEU A 31 -1.68 -28.05 -9.90
N SER A 32 -2.43 -29.13 -10.16
CA SER A 32 -3.79 -29.03 -10.68
C SER A 32 -4.77 -29.85 -9.86
N LEU A 33 -5.83 -29.21 -9.37
CA LEU A 33 -6.98 -29.91 -8.80
C LEU A 33 -7.88 -30.46 -9.90
N THR A 34 -8.32 -31.71 -9.74
CA THR A 34 -9.37 -32.30 -10.58
C THR A 34 -10.67 -32.26 -9.79
N THR A 35 -11.51 -31.28 -10.08
CA THR A 35 -12.82 -31.05 -9.44
C THR A 35 -13.84 -30.64 -10.50
N THR A 36 -15.12 -30.89 -10.22
CA THR A 36 -16.23 -30.26 -10.95
C THR A 36 -16.34 -28.77 -10.62
N ASP A 37 -17.07 -28.00 -11.45
CA ASP A 37 -17.32 -26.58 -11.18
C ASP A 37 -18.12 -26.37 -9.89
N GLU A 38 -19.06 -27.27 -9.58
CA GLU A 38 -19.85 -27.23 -8.35
C GLU A 38 -18.98 -27.49 -7.10
N GLU A 39 -18.11 -28.50 -7.15
CA GLU A 39 -17.16 -28.77 -6.06
C GLU A 39 -16.19 -27.60 -5.86
N ARG A 40 -15.69 -27.01 -6.95
CA ARG A 40 -14.84 -25.82 -6.89
C ARG A 40 -15.56 -24.66 -6.23
N ALA A 41 -16.80 -24.37 -6.63
CA ALA A 41 -17.59 -23.28 -6.04
C ALA A 41 -17.79 -23.50 -4.53
N LYS A 42 -18.10 -24.74 -4.10
CA LYS A 42 -18.22 -25.09 -2.68
C LYS A 42 -16.90 -24.92 -1.92
N LEU A 43 -15.78 -25.33 -2.51
CA LEU A 43 -14.44 -25.17 -1.92
C LEU A 43 -14.09 -23.70 -1.74
N MET A 44 -14.29 -22.87 -2.77
CA MET A 44 -14.01 -21.44 -2.71
C MET A 44 -14.91 -20.74 -1.69
N ALA A 45 -16.21 -21.07 -1.65
CA ALA A 45 -17.13 -20.54 -0.65
C ALA A 45 -16.75 -20.94 0.79
N SER A 46 -16.05 -22.06 0.97
CA SER A 46 -15.65 -22.53 2.31
C SER A 46 -14.43 -21.82 2.90
N ILE A 47 -13.68 -21.07 2.08
CA ILE A 47 -12.47 -20.36 2.48
C ILE A 47 -12.64 -18.84 2.54
N VAL A 48 -13.80 -18.32 2.12
CA VAL A 48 -14.11 -16.89 2.16
C VAL A 48 -15.17 -16.57 3.22
N SER A 49 -15.03 -15.40 3.82
CA SER A 49 -16.01 -14.80 4.71
C SER A 49 -17.07 -14.02 3.92
N ARG A 50 -18.14 -13.59 4.62
CA ARG A 50 -19.13 -12.68 4.04
C ARG A 50 -18.48 -11.32 3.82
N SER A 51 -18.66 -10.76 2.62
CA SER A 51 -18.15 -9.42 2.34
C SER A 51 -18.78 -8.35 3.23
N SER A 52 -17.94 -7.47 3.77
CA SER A 52 -18.34 -6.24 4.42
C SER A 52 -18.43 -5.12 3.39
N ALA A 53 -19.41 -4.23 3.59
CA ALA A 53 -19.53 -3.01 2.83
C ALA A 53 -19.03 -1.87 3.72
N PRO A 54 -17.75 -1.47 3.63
CA PRO A 54 -17.19 -0.41 4.46
C PRO A 54 -17.94 0.90 4.24
N ARG A 55 -18.08 1.66 5.33
CA ARG A 55 -18.82 2.93 5.39
C ARG A 55 -18.07 3.92 6.26
N ILE A 56 -18.45 5.19 6.17
CA ILE A 56 -17.90 6.26 7.00
C ILE A 56 -19.00 6.74 7.95
N SER A 57 -18.63 7.07 9.19
CA SER A 57 -19.55 7.62 10.18
C SER A 57 -18.92 8.75 10.99
N ILE A 58 -19.76 9.64 11.53
CA ILE A 58 -19.29 10.71 12.44
C ILE A 58 -19.00 10.13 13.82
N GLU A 59 -19.80 9.16 14.25
CA GLU A 59 -19.73 8.53 15.58
C GLU A 59 -18.38 7.85 15.80
N ALA A 60 -17.79 7.29 14.73
CA ALA A 60 -16.47 6.66 14.82
C ALA A 60 -15.32 7.67 15.05
N ASN A 61 -15.57 8.98 15.02
CA ASN A 61 -14.59 9.98 15.45
C ASN A 61 -14.35 9.96 16.97
N ASP A 62 -15.28 9.44 17.78
CA ASP A 62 -15.15 9.42 19.24
C ASP A 62 -13.98 8.55 19.72
N PHE A 63 -13.51 7.63 18.88
CA PHE A 63 -12.35 6.78 19.13
C PHE A 63 -11.04 7.38 18.63
N ARG A 64 -11.07 8.52 17.94
CA ARG A 64 -9.85 9.16 17.45
C ARG A 64 -9.17 9.90 18.59
N SER A 65 -7.93 9.50 18.92
CA SER A 65 -7.10 10.21 19.87
C SER A 65 -6.70 11.57 19.34
N GLY A 66 -6.44 12.50 20.26
CA GLY A 66 -5.89 13.80 19.95
C GLY A 66 -5.91 14.73 21.16
N PRO A 67 -5.39 15.95 21.02
CA PRO A 67 -5.41 16.94 22.07
C PRO A 67 -6.85 17.32 22.35
N ASP A 68 -7.20 17.44 23.63
CA ASP A 68 -8.51 17.94 24.03
C ASP A 68 -8.74 19.35 23.44
N PRO A 69 -10.01 19.80 23.28
CA PRO A 69 -10.32 21.07 22.65
C PRO A 69 -9.59 22.28 23.26
N PHE A 70 -9.34 22.27 24.57
CA PHE A 70 -8.63 23.35 25.25
C PHE A 70 -7.13 23.34 24.92
N SER A 71 -6.48 22.18 24.96
CA SER A 71 -5.07 22.02 24.57
C SER A 71 -4.85 22.40 23.11
N LYS A 72 -5.73 21.93 22.20
CA LYS A 72 -5.74 22.28 20.78
C LYS A 72 -5.84 23.79 20.55
N GLN A 73 -6.77 24.46 21.24
CA GLN A 73 -6.93 25.91 21.13
C GLN A 73 -5.75 26.68 21.74
N THR A 74 -5.15 26.17 22.80
CA THR A 74 -3.97 26.76 23.45
C THR A 74 -2.76 26.72 22.51
N PHE A 75 -2.51 25.58 21.87
CA PHE A 75 -1.47 25.45 20.86
C PHE A 75 -1.67 26.43 19.70
N ARG A 76 -2.88 26.46 19.11
CA ARG A 76 -3.22 27.37 18.00
C ARG A 76 -2.97 28.84 18.33
N LYS A 77 -3.35 29.27 19.53
CA LYS A 77 -3.09 30.63 20.02
C LYS A 77 -1.59 30.90 20.16
N SER A 78 -0.81 29.95 20.68
CA SER A 78 0.63 30.08 20.84
C SER A 78 1.34 30.20 19.48
N LEU A 79 1.02 29.30 18.55
CA LEU A 79 1.57 29.30 17.19
C LEU A 79 1.28 30.62 16.46
N LEU A 80 0.01 31.05 16.43
CA LEU A 80 -0.36 32.32 15.80
C LEU A 80 0.33 33.51 16.46
N LYS A 81 0.38 33.56 17.79
CA LYS A 81 1.07 34.65 18.51
C LYS A 81 2.53 34.78 18.07
N LYS A 82 3.26 33.66 17.95
CA LYS A 82 4.67 33.68 17.53
C LYS A 82 4.83 34.03 16.04
N LEU A 83 3.97 33.51 15.17
CA LEU A 83 4.00 33.84 13.74
C LEU A 83 3.75 35.34 13.50
N ARG A 84 2.76 35.93 14.18
CA ARG A 84 2.47 37.38 14.11
C ARG A 84 3.67 38.26 14.41
N ASN A 85 4.57 37.82 15.31
CA ASN A 85 5.76 38.60 15.64
C ASN A 85 6.75 38.71 14.47
N GLY A 86 6.70 37.78 13.51
CA GLY A 86 7.57 37.77 12.33
C GLY A 86 6.87 38.22 11.03
N TRP A 87 5.56 38.39 11.04
CA TRP A 87 4.78 38.90 9.90
C TRP A 87 4.80 40.42 9.85
N LYS A 88 4.97 40.99 8.66
CA LYS A 88 4.99 42.44 8.44
C LYS A 88 3.63 42.96 8.00
N ASN A 89 2.84 42.15 7.31
CA ASN A 89 1.55 42.53 6.78
C ASN A 89 0.42 42.11 7.73
N ALA A 90 -0.40 43.07 8.15
CA ALA A 90 -1.51 42.84 9.08
C ALA A 90 -2.58 41.87 8.54
N SER A 91 -2.66 41.69 7.22
CA SER A 91 -3.61 40.76 6.58
C SER A 91 -3.11 39.31 6.50
N THR A 92 -1.83 39.04 6.81
CA THR A 92 -1.22 37.71 6.67
C THR A 92 -1.91 36.67 7.54
N GLU A 93 -2.33 37.04 8.75
CA GLU A 93 -3.06 36.11 9.63
C GLU A 93 -4.40 35.68 9.03
N ALA A 94 -5.19 36.62 8.52
CA ALA A 94 -6.48 36.31 7.91
C ALA A 94 -6.31 35.41 6.67
N ARG A 95 -5.26 35.66 5.87
CA ARG A 95 -4.91 34.81 4.72
C ARG A 95 -4.48 33.41 5.13
N PHE A 96 -3.66 33.29 6.18
CA PHE A 96 -3.29 31.99 6.75
C PHE A 96 -4.52 31.23 7.25
N LEU A 97 -5.41 31.89 7.98
CA LEU A 97 -6.65 31.27 8.48
C LEU A 97 -7.58 30.85 7.33
N ARG A 98 -7.64 31.59 6.23
CA ARG A 98 -8.38 31.17 5.03
C ARG A 98 -7.82 29.87 4.42
N LEU A 99 -6.50 29.69 4.41
CA LEU A 99 -5.87 28.44 3.96
C LEU A 99 -6.20 27.28 4.91
N VAL A 100 -6.23 27.54 6.23
CA VAL A 100 -6.68 26.56 7.24
C VAL A 100 -8.14 26.18 7.00
N GLU A 101 -9.02 27.15 6.79
CA GLU A 101 -10.45 26.93 6.51
C GLU A 101 -10.65 26.08 5.26
N LEU A 102 -9.87 26.33 4.19
CA LEU A 102 -9.88 25.50 2.98
C LEU A 102 -9.50 24.05 3.29
N LEU A 103 -8.38 23.84 3.98
CA LEU A 103 -7.92 22.51 4.37
C LEU A 103 -8.94 21.79 5.27
N GLN A 104 -9.59 22.50 6.19
CA GLN A 104 -10.62 21.93 7.08
C GLN A 104 -11.95 21.68 6.36
N ARG A 105 -12.31 22.49 5.37
CA ARG A 105 -13.54 22.34 4.59
C ARG A 105 -13.47 21.14 3.68
N ASP A 106 -12.37 21.01 2.94
CA ASP A 106 -12.23 20.02 1.87
C ASP A 106 -11.45 18.78 2.31
N GLY A 107 -10.70 18.89 3.41
CA GLY A 107 -9.78 17.84 3.89
C GLY A 107 -8.45 17.82 3.13
N CYS A 108 -8.28 18.74 2.17
CA CYS A 108 -7.20 18.80 1.21
C CYS A 108 -6.92 20.24 0.79
N ALA A 109 -5.66 20.60 0.61
CA ALA A 109 -5.20 21.84 -0.01
C ALA A 109 -4.17 21.52 -1.11
N ILE A 110 -4.36 22.10 -2.30
CA ILE A 110 -3.57 21.80 -3.50
C ILE A 110 -2.76 23.04 -3.86
N PHE A 111 -1.46 22.85 -4.02
CA PHE A 111 -0.54 23.89 -4.45
C PHE A 111 0.19 23.43 -5.71
N ALA A 112 0.44 24.34 -6.64
CA ALA A 112 1.27 24.11 -7.80
C ALA A 112 2.50 25.02 -7.76
N GLY A 113 3.65 24.49 -8.20
CA GLY A 113 4.87 25.28 -8.33
C GLY A 113 5.38 25.89 -7.02
N LEU A 114 5.25 25.19 -5.88
CA LEU A 114 5.73 25.72 -4.58
C LEU A 114 7.23 26.02 -4.58
N LEU A 115 8.01 25.25 -5.36
CA LEU A 115 9.42 25.46 -5.59
C LEU A 115 9.63 26.14 -6.95
N ASP A 116 10.69 26.92 -7.05
CA ASP A 116 11.14 27.40 -8.34
C ASP A 116 11.66 26.25 -9.23
N VAL A 117 11.65 26.48 -10.53
CA VAL A 117 11.99 25.48 -11.55
C VAL A 117 13.40 24.92 -11.37
N ALA A 118 14.38 25.73 -10.95
CA ALA A 118 15.77 25.29 -10.81
C ALA A 118 15.92 24.35 -9.62
N SER A 119 15.38 24.73 -8.46
CA SER A 119 15.34 23.89 -7.25
C SER A 119 14.60 22.58 -7.50
N PHE A 120 13.49 22.63 -8.25
CA PHE A 120 12.74 21.42 -8.60
C PHE A 120 13.51 20.50 -9.54
N ARG A 121 14.27 21.04 -10.50
CA ARG A 121 15.12 20.24 -11.39
C ARG A 121 16.20 19.49 -10.59
N LEU A 122 16.83 20.15 -9.62
CA LEU A 122 17.81 19.50 -8.72
C LEU A 122 17.17 18.35 -7.92
N LEU A 123 15.94 18.54 -7.43
CA LEU A 123 15.20 17.47 -6.77
C LEU A 123 14.99 16.27 -7.69
N ILE A 124 14.57 16.51 -8.94
CA ILE A 124 14.34 15.43 -9.93
C ILE A 124 15.62 14.64 -10.17
N ASP A 125 16.75 15.32 -10.35
CA ASP A 125 18.03 14.69 -10.66
C ASP A 125 18.47 13.78 -9.49
N GLU A 126 18.49 14.31 -8.25
CA GLU A 126 18.86 13.51 -7.07
C GLU A 126 17.85 12.38 -6.77
N PHE A 127 16.55 12.63 -6.98
CA PHE A 127 15.52 11.61 -6.81
C PHE A 127 15.70 10.47 -7.83
N SER A 128 15.98 10.80 -9.09
CA SER A 128 16.19 9.81 -10.15
C SER A 128 17.39 8.91 -9.81
N ASP A 129 18.49 9.51 -9.34
CA ASP A 129 19.67 8.75 -8.89
C ASP A 129 19.36 7.81 -7.72
N ILE A 130 18.50 8.22 -6.78
CA ILE A 130 18.04 7.35 -5.67
C ILE A 130 17.19 6.21 -6.23
N MET A 131 16.25 6.53 -7.12
CA MET A 131 15.36 5.54 -7.72
C MET A 131 16.09 4.55 -8.63
N GLU A 132 17.25 4.89 -9.20
CA GLU A 132 18.06 3.92 -9.95
C GLU A 132 18.88 3.00 -9.05
N ARG A 133 19.33 3.49 -7.88
CA ARG A 133 20.22 2.76 -6.97
C ARG A 133 19.51 1.93 -5.91
N SER A 134 18.37 2.40 -5.42
CA SER A 134 17.78 1.92 -4.16
C SER A 134 16.48 1.13 -4.33
N THR A 135 16.07 0.79 -5.56
CA THR A 135 14.68 0.34 -5.80
C THR A 135 14.44 -1.16 -5.72
N SER A 136 13.42 -1.50 -4.91
CA SER A 136 12.59 -2.67 -5.17
C SER A 136 11.72 -2.37 -6.40
N HIS A 137 11.93 -3.10 -7.49
CA HIS A 137 11.08 -3.02 -8.68
C HIS A 137 9.88 -3.96 -8.53
N ALA A 138 8.70 -3.40 -8.24
CA ALA A 138 7.44 -4.12 -8.30
C ALA A 138 6.69 -3.75 -9.59
N PHE A 139 5.83 -4.65 -10.08
CA PHE A 139 5.03 -4.39 -11.27
C PHE A 139 4.10 -3.15 -11.12
N LEU A 140 3.73 -2.80 -9.88
CA LEU A 140 2.87 -1.65 -9.58
C LEU A 140 3.62 -0.32 -9.56
N HIS A 141 4.87 -0.34 -9.11
CA HIS A 141 5.74 0.83 -8.93
C HIS A 141 7.14 0.42 -8.52
N SER A 142 8.11 1.27 -8.85
CA SER A 142 9.41 1.26 -8.17
C SER A 142 9.31 2.11 -6.92
N PHE A 143 10.08 1.76 -5.90
CA PHE A 143 9.91 2.30 -4.56
C PHE A 143 11.24 2.51 -3.84
N ALA A 144 11.38 3.65 -3.16
CA ALA A 144 12.54 3.98 -2.33
C ALA A 144 12.10 4.49 -0.95
N HIS A 145 12.80 4.03 0.10
CA HIS A 145 12.67 4.57 1.44
C HIS A 145 13.59 5.76 1.60
N LEU A 146 13.05 6.98 1.55
CA LEU A 146 13.86 8.19 1.61
C LEU A 146 14.49 8.40 2.99
N VAL A 147 13.99 7.72 4.03
CA VAL A 147 14.59 7.66 5.36
C VAL A 147 16.01 7.05 5.32
N GLU A 148 16.29 6.19 4.34
CA GLU A 148 17.63 5.62 4.09
C GLU A 148 18.56 6.60 3.35
N HIS A 149 18.03 7.76 2.95
CA HIS A 149 18.70 8.85 2.23
C HIS A 149 18.52 10.19 2.98
N PRO A 150 19.00 10.32 4.23
CA PRO A 150 18.78 11.51 5.04
C PRO A 150 19.34 12.79 4.40
N GLU A 151 20.37 12.69 3.57
CA GLU A 151 20.94 13.78 2.78
C GLU A 151 19.94 14.39 1.81
N PHE A 152 19.07 13.57 1.20
CA PHE A 152 18.04 14.01 0.28
C PHE A 152 16.96 14.82 1.00
N ILE A 153 16.45 14.29 2.12
CA ILE A 153 15.41 14.96 2.92
C ILE A 153 15.93 16.28 3.52
N ARG A 154 17.22 16.33 3.89
CA ARG A 154 17.86 17.50 4.50
C ARG A 154 18.40 18.51 3.49
N ASN A 155 18.36 18.24 2.19
CA ASN A 155 18.99 19.08 1.18
C ASN A 155 18.37 20.49 1.16
N PRO A 156 19.09 21.55 1.57
CA PRO A 156 18.52 22.89 1.72
C PRO A 156 18.11 23.54 0.39
N ASN A 157 18.53 22.98 -0.76
CA ASN A 157 18.17 23.51 -2.07
C ASN A 157 16.73 23.16 -2.46
N PHE A 158 16.14 22.09 -1.91
CA PHE A 158 14.80 21.65 -2.29
C PHE A 158 14.00 20.96 -1.18
N ASN A 159 14.50 20.87 0.05
CA ASN A 159 13.80 20.21 1.15
C ASN A 159 12.41 20.82 1.43
N ASP A 160 12.21 22.09 1.11
CA ASP A 160 10.90 22.74 1.16
C ASP A 160 9.84 22.01 0.31
N ALA A 161 10.21 21.15 -0.64
CA ALA A 161 9.25 20.30 -1.36
C ALA A 161 8.57 19.25 -0.47
N MET A 162 9.22 18.89 0.64
CA MET A 162 8.81 17.83 1.56
C MET A 162 8.40 18.37 2.94
N ILE A 163 9.00 19.49 3.36
CA ILE A 163 8.84 20.10 4.70
C ILE A 163 8.63 21.62 4.63
N HIS A 164 7.92 22.10 3.60
CA HIS A 164 7.64 23.52 3.42
C HIS A 164 7.10 24.18 4.70
N PRO A 165 7.69 25.28 5.21
CA PRO A 165 7.28 25.90 6.48
C PRO A 165 5.79 26.29 6.55
N LEU A 166 5.22 26.79 5.44
CA LEU A 166 3.77 27.06 5.34
C LEU A 166 2.94 25.79 5.57
N LEU A 167 3.29 24.67 4.92
CA LEU A 167 2.53 23.43 5.04
C LEU A 167 2.65 22.83 6.45
N ILE A 168 3.84 22.90 7.05
CA ILE A 168 4.05 22.47 8.44
C ILE A 168 3.22 23.34 9.41
N ALA A 169 3.15 24.65 9.19
CA ALA A 169 2.32 25.54 10.00
C ALA A 169 0.81 25.21 9.84
N LEU A 170 0.34 24.97 8.61
CA LEU A 170 -1.06 24.60 8.35
C LEU A 170 -1.44 23.28 9.00
N LEU A 171 -0.66 22.21 8.79
CA LEU A 171 -0.99 20.89 9.34
C LEU A 171 -0.87 20.87 10.86
N SER A 172 0.13 21.52 11.46
CA SER A 172 0.26 21.57 12.92
C SER A 172 -0.88 22.37 13.56
N TYR A 173 -1.34 23.45 12.91
CA TYR A 173 -2.54 24.19 13.34
C TYR A 173 -3.80 23.31 13.28
N CYS A 174 -3.95 22.51 12.23
CA CYS A 174 -5.08 21.58 12.09
C CYS A 174 -5.05 20.43 13.11
N LEU A 175 -3.89 19.80 13.29
CA LEU A 175 -3.65 18.77 14.31
C LEU A 175 -3.86 19.32 15.73
N GLY A 176 -3.47 20.58 15.97
CA GLY A 176 -3.60 21.20 17.29
C GLY A 176 -2.42 20.96 18.22
N GLY A 177 -1.26 20.60 17.68
CA GLY A 177 -0.07 20.31 18.45
C GLY A 177 1.18 20.23 17.56
N PRO A 178 2.35 20.04 18.17
CA PRO A 178 3.58 19.84 17.44
C PRO A 178 3.51 18.61 16.53
N ALA A 179 3.91 18.77 15.27
CA ALA A 179 3.89 17.71 14.28
C ALA A 179 5.27 17.05 14.15
N ARG A 180 5.30 15.75 13.87
CA ARG A 180 6.51 14.98 13.59
C ARG A 180 6.39 14.25 12.26
N MET A 181 7.47 14.20 11.48
CA MET A 181 7.51 13.32 10.30
C MET A 181 7.73 11.87 10.74
N THR A 182 6.88 10.97 10.28
CA THR A 182 6.87 9.54 10.66
C THR A 182 7.26 8.62 9.52
N ASP A 183 7.13 9.06 8.27
CA ASP A 183 7.54 8.33 7.08
C ASP A 183 7.91 9.30 5.95
N ALA A 184 8.84 8.87 5.09
CA ALA A 184 9.24 9.56 3.88
C ALA A 184 9.59 8.51 2.80
N ARG A 185 8.87 8.55 1.68
CA ARG A 185 9.00 7.53 0.62
C ARG A 185 8.86 8.10 -0.78
N GLY A 186 9.64 7.55 -1.70
CA GLY A 186 9.62 7.85 -3.14
C GLY A 186 8.94 6.73 -3.92
N LYS A 187 8.19 7.09 -4.97
CA LYS A 187 7.58 6.14 -5.91
C LYS A 187 7.71 6.61 -7.35
N ASP A 188 8.06 5.66 -8.23
CA ASP A 188 7.94 5.80 -9.68
C ASP A 188 6.88 4.85 -10.20
N THR A 189 5.97 5.35 -11.02
CA THR A 189 4.80 4.58 -11.44
C THR A 189 4.56 4.72 -12.93
N GLN A 190 4.31 3.60 -13.57
CA GLN A 190 3.78 3.54 -14.94
C GLN A 190 2.25 3.67 -14.90
N PRO A 191 1.62 4.21 -15.95
CA PRO A 191 0.17 4.12 -16.13
C PRO A 191 -0.30 2.66 -16.08
N ILE A 192 -1.19 2.35 -15.13
CA ILE A 192 -1.73 1.01 -14.94
C ILE A 192 -3.08 1.08 -14.23
N SER A 193 -4.08 0.38 -14.76
CA SER A 193 -5.33 0.10 -14.08
C SER A 193 -5.23 -1.20 -13.30
N VAL A 194 -5.44 -1.14 -11.97
CA VAL A 194 -5.32 -2.30 -11.08
C VAL A 194 -5.88 -2.00 -9.70
N ASN A 195 -6.58 -3.00 -9.13
CA ASN A 195 -6.93 -3.07 -7.72
C ASN A 195 -5.86 -3.87 -6.96
N ALA A 196 -4.99 -3.14 -6.27
CA ALA A 196 -3.89 -3.68 -5.49
C ALA A 196 -3.73 -2.91 -4.17
N GLN A 197 -3.05 -3.52 -3.20
CA GLN A 197 -2.80 -2.93 -1.90
C GLN A 197 -2.13 -1.54 -2.00
N ASP A 198 -2.50 -0.64 -1.08
CA ASP A 198 -2.01 0.75 -0.95
C ASP A 198 -2.35 1.70 -2.12
N ASN A 199 -3.33 1.34 -2.96
CA ASN A 199 -3.56 2.07 -4.21
C ASN A 199 -5.01 2.08 -4.74
N MET A 200 -5.94 1.53 -3.98
CA MET A 200 -7.38 1.58 -4.27
C MET A 200 -8.00 2.87 -3.75
N LEU A 201 -9.29 3.12 -3.99
CA LEU A 201 -10.02 4.16 -3.28
C LEU A 201 -10.04 3.82 -1.78
N HIS A 202 -9.38 4.61 -0.94
CA HIS A 202 -9.17 4.25 0.46
C HIS A 202 -8.99 5.43 1.43
N ILE A 203 -8.96 5.10 2.72
CA ILE A 203 -8.46 5.97 3.80
C ILE A 203 -7.14 5.38 4.31
N ASP A 204 -6.13 6.22 4.51
CA ASP A 204 -4.81 5.81 4.95
C ASP A 204 -4.74 5.64 6.49
N ASN A 205 -3.72 4.91 6.96
CA ASN A 205 -3.33 4.77 8.36
C ASN A 205 -4.44 4.26 9.32
N THR A 206 -4.22 4.37 10.63
CA THR A 206 -5.08 3.93 11.74
C THR A 206 -6.27 4.88 11.94
N PRO A 207 -7.48 4.41 12.30
CA PRO A 207 -8.60 5.30 12.56
C PRO A 207 -8.51 5.97 13.93
N PHE A 208 -7.58 5.51 14.77
CA PHE A 208 -7.42 5.93 16.15
C PHE A 208 -6.52 7.16 16.31
N ARG A 209 -5.84 7.62 15.25
CA ARG A 209 -4.92 8.78 15.29
C ARG A 209 -5.11 9.65 14.05
N ASP A 210 -4.86 10.95 14.18
CA ASP A 210 -4.84 11.85 13.03
C ASP A 210 -3.50 11.76 12.28
N GLU A 211 -3.57 11.58 10.96
CA GLU A 211 -2.43 11.69 10.06
C GLU A 211 -2.68 12.74 8.98
N TYR A 212 -1.67 13.56 8.71
CA TYR A 212 -1.59 14.39 7.51
C TYR A 212 -0.45 13.92 6.62
N LYS A 213 -0.63 14.04 5.31
CA LYS A 213 0.43 13.78 4.33
C LYS A 213 0.66 14.99 3.45
N ILE A 214 1.93 15.19 3.11
CA ILE A 214 2.35 16.03 2.00
C ILE A 214 2.72 15.09 0.85
N LEU A 215 2.03 15.24 -0.27
CA LEU A 215 2.24 14.47 -1.48
C LEU A 215 2.75 15.41 -2.56
N LEU A 216 4.00 15.21 -2.99
CA LEU A 216 4.58 15.89 -4.14
C LEU A 216 4.49 14.97 -5.36
N CYS A 217 3.86 15.42 -6.45
CA CYS A 217 3.76 14.64 -7.70
C CYS A 217 4.23 15.44 -8.92
N TRP A 218 4.90 14.75 -9.83
CA TRP A 218 5.34 15.31 -11.11
C TRP A 218 5.40 14.22 -12.20
N GLU A 219 5.41 14.65 -13.45
CA GLU A 219 5.74 13.78 -14.59
C GLU A 219 7.21 13.34 -14.49
N LYS A 220 7.50 12.04 -14.59
CA LYS A 220 8.83 11.49 -14.34
C LYS A 220 9.88 12.16 -15.26
N GLY A 221 10.90 12.76 -14.64
CA GLY A 221 11.99 13.44 -15.34
C GLY A 221 11.68 14.88 -15.76
N GLU A 222 10.48 15.40 -15.52
CA GLU A 222 10.03 16.71 -15.99
C GLU A 222 9.55 17.62 -14.86
N VAL A 223 9.76 18.93 -15.02
CA VAL A 223 9.22 19.96 -14.11
C VAL A 223 7.77 20.27 -14.52
N LYS A 224 6.92 19.25 -14.47
CA LYS A 224 5.51 19.29 -14.89
C LYS A 224 4.65 18.45 -13.95
N GLY A 225 3.36 18.73 -13.91
CA GLY A 225 2.42 17.89 -13.17
C GLY A 225 2.18 16.57 -13.92
N PRO A 226 1.67 15.53 -13.23
CA PRO A 226 1.26 14.31 -13.92
C PRO A 226 0.14 14.60 -14.93
N SER A 227 0.12 13.88 -16.05
CA SER A 227 -0.91 14.00 -17.09
C SER A 227 -1.93 12.85 -17.06
N GLY A 228 -2.11 12.24 -15.89
CA GLY A 228 -2.78 10.97 -15.68
C GLY A 228 -2.20 10.26 -14.45
N GLN A 229 -2.87 9.19 -13.98
CA GLN A 229 -2.59 8.64 -12.66
C GLN A 229 -2.64 9.70 -11.55
N ASN A 230 -3.55 10.67 -11.65
CA ASN A 230 -3.58 11.84 -10.78
C ASN A 230 -3.98 11.48 -9.35
N PHE A 231 -3.69 12.37 -8.39
CA PHE A 231 -4.28 12.24 -7.05
C PHE A 231 -5.76 12.59 -7.16
N THR A 232 -6.62 11.72 -6.61
CA THR A 232 -8.07 11.93 -6.61
C THR A 232 -8.59 11.75 -5.20
N PHE A 233 -9.48 12.64 -4.78
CA PHE A 233 -10.06 12.63 -3.44
C PHE A 233 -11.52 13.08 -3.43
N LEU A 234 -12.21 12.75 -2.34
CA LEU A 234 -13.62 13.06 -2.13
C LEU A 234 -13.72 14.09 -1.00
N PRO A 235 -13.93 15.39 -1.31
CA PRO A 235 -13.99 16.44 -0.29
C PRO A 235 -15.05 16.15 0.78
N GLY A 236 -14.74 16.50 2.03
CA GLY A 236 -15.68 16.38 3.14
C GLY A 236 -15.73 15.02 3.83
N THR A 237 -15.19 13.95 3.24
CA THR A 237 -15.21 12.61 3.87
C THR A 237 -14.32 12.56 5.13
N HIS A 238 -13.30 13.41 5.21
CA HIS A 238 -12.39 13.54 6.37
C HIS A 238 -13.09 13.98 7.66
N LYS A 239 -14.34 14.45 7.56
CA LYS A 239 -15.18 14.76 8.73
C LYS A 239 -15.68 13.51 9.46
N GLY A 240 -15.55 12.34 8.86
CA GLY A 240 -15.90 11.07 9.48
C GLY A 240 -14.69 10.18 9.69
N ASN A 241 -14.99 8.96 10.12
CA ASN A 241 -14.03 7.90 10.31
C ASN A 241 -14.58 6.59 9.76
N ARG A 242 -13.69 5.65 9.45
CA ARG A 242 -14.08 4.29 9.06
C ARG A 242 -14.60 3.49 10.27
N PRO A 243 -15.22 2.32 10.07
CA PRO A 243 -15.86 1.58 11.15
C PRO A 243 -14.86 1.12 12.22
N ILE A 244 -15.33 1.18 13.46
CA ILE A 244 -14.62 0.70 14.65
C ILE A 244 -15.54 -0.31 15.33
N ARG A 245 -14.99 -1.49 15.60
CA ARG A 245 -15.65 -2.61 16.25
C ARG A 245 -15.17 -2.70 17.69
N VAL A 246 -15.97 -3.36 18.51
CA VAL A 246 -15.63 -3.65 19.90
C VAL A 246 -15.71 -5.16 20.09
N ASP A 247 -14.67 -5.75 20.65
CA ASP A 247 -14.61 -7.19 20.91
C ASP A 247 -15.32 -7.59 22.23
N GLU A 248 -15.23 -8.87 22.60
CA GLU A 248 -15.82 -9.41 23.83
C GLU A 248 -15.19 -8.88 25.13
N HIS A 249 -14.03 -8.22 25.02
CA HIS A 249 -13.29 -7.60 26.12
C HIS A 249 -13.44 -6.07 26.15
N SER A 250 -14.38 -5.53 25.36
CA SER A 250 -14.59 -4.08 25.19
C SER A 250 -13.37 -3.35 24.61
N GLN A 251 -12.52 -4.04 23.86
CA GLN A 251 -11.38 -3.43 23.16
C GLN A 251 -11.80 -2.98 21.76
N SER A 252 -11.46 -1.74 21.42
CA SER A 252 -11.76 -1.16 20.12
C SER A 252 -10.75 -1.64 19.07
N TRP A 253 -11.24 -2.02 17.89
CA TRP A 253 -10.39 -2.39 16.78
C TRP A 253 -11.04 -2.06 15.44
N SER A 254 -10.21 -1.94 14.40
CA SER A 254 -10.64 -1.77 13.02
C SER A 254 -9.82 -2.70 12.13
N THR A 255 -10.03 -2.66 10.81
CA THR A 255 -9.25 -3.51 9.90
C THR A 255 -8.90 -2.80 8.60
N GLU A 256 -7.92 -3.32 7.86
CA GLU A 256 -7.48 -2.71 6.61
C GLU A 256 -8.59 -2.71 5.55
N ASN A 257 -9.46 -3.73 5.48
CA ASN A 257 -10.54 -3.74 4.51
C ASN A 257 -11.63 -2.69 4.79
N ASP A 258 -11.77 -2.25 6.05
CA ASP A 258 -12.69 -1.17 6.43
C ASP A 258 -12.34 0.18 5.81
N SER A 259 -11.12 0.31 5.27
CA SER A 259 -10.66 1.54 4.65
C SER A 259 -10.77 1.52 3.13
N VAL A 260 -11.33 0.49 2.49
CA VAL A 260 -11.29 0.30 1.03
C VAL A 260 -12.68 0.40 0.39
N PHE A 261 -12.87 1.33 -0.56
CA PHE A 261 -14.18 1.67 -1.13
C PHE A 261 -14.28 1.37 -2.64
N ILE A 262 -14.09 0.11 -3.02
CA ILE A 262 -14.01 -0.33 -4.44
C ILE A 262 -15.23 -1.10 -4.94
N THR A 263 -16.32 -1.11 -4.18
CA THR A 263 -17.58 -1.74 -4.58
C THR A 263 -18.65 -0.68 -4.80
N HIS A 264 -19.69 -0.99 -5.57
CA HIS A 264 -20.85 -0.10 -5.71
C HIS A 264 -21.42 0.30 -4.35
N ASP A 265 -21.66 -0.67 -3.45
CA ASP A 265 -22.23 -0.43 -2.13
C ASP A 265 -21.36 0.47 -1.23
N SER A 266 -20.04 0.22 -1.20
CA SER A 266 -19.12 1.02 -0.38
C SER A 266 -18.97 2.44 -0.93
N MET A 267 -18.88 2.60 -2.25
CA MET A 267 -18.78 3.90 -2.90
C MET A 267 -20.06 4.73 -2.74
N ASP A 268 -21.23 4.13 -2.92
CA ASP A 268 -22.51 4.80 -2.71
C ASP A 268 -22.68 5.19 -1.23
N GLY A 269 -22.18 4.38 -0.29
CA GLY A 269 -22.10 4.72 1.13
C GLY A 269 -21.23 5.95 1.41
N VAL A 270 -20.08 6.09 0.73
CA VAL A 270 -19.22 7.28 0.85
C VAL A 270 -19.90 8.52 0.29
N PHE A 271 -20.59 8.41 -0.86
CA PHE A 271 -21.34 9.53 -1.43
C PHE A 271 -22.50 9.98 -0.56
N GLN A 272 -23.22 9.03 0.05
CA GLN A 272 -24.27 9.34 0.99
C GLN A 272 -23.70 10.08 2.22
N PHE A 273 -22.59 9.60 2.78
CA PHE A 273 -21.90 10.30 3.87
C PHE A 273 -21.49 11.73 3.47
N GLN A 274 -20.88 11.91 2.30
CA GLN A 274 -20.48 13.23 1.80
C GLN A 274 -21.68 14.19 1.71
N LYS A 275 -22.82 13.70 1.21
CA LYS A 275 -24.07 14.46 1.13
C LYS A 275 -24.56 14.86 2.52
N ASP A 276 -24.50 13.97 3.49
CA ASP A 276 -24.96 14.22 4.86
C ASP A 276 -24.10 15.29 5.57
N VAL A 277 -22.78 15.31 5.34
CA VAL A 277 -21.86 16.21 6.06
C VAL A 277 -21.53 17.52 5.33
N THR A 278 -21.85 17.62 4.04
CA THR A 278 -21.61 18.83 3.23
C THR A 278 -22.88 19.46 2.67
N GLY A 279 -24.01 18.74 2.69
CA GLY A 279 -25.25 19.13 2.02
C GLY A 279 -25.23 18.98 0.49
N HIS A 280 -24.10 18.55 -0.08
CA HIS A 280 -23.87 18.46 -1.53
C HIS A 280 -23.22 17.11 -1.88
N GLY A 281 -23.36 16.65 -3.12
CA GLY A 281 -22.69 15.45 -3.61
C GLY A 281 -23.50 14.67 -4.66
N PRO A 282 -22.86 13.73 -5.39
CA PRO A 282 -21.46 13.31 -5.23
C PRO A 282 -20.46 14.32 -5.82
N THR A 283 -19.33 14.53 -5.13
CA THR A 283 -18.22 15.39 -5.54
C THR A 283 -16.91 14.60 -5.48
N VAL A 284 -16.24 14.49 -6.62
CA VAL A 284 -14.93 13.85 -6.77
C VAL A 284 -13.99 14.84 -7.44
N VAL A 285 -12.81 15.05 -6.89
CA VAL A 285 -11.79 15.96 -7.44
C VAL A 285 -10.62 15.14 -7.95
N GLU A 286 -10.31 15.27 -9.24
CA GLU A 286 -9.08 14.73 -9.83
C GLU A 286 -8.08 15.88 -10.02
N VAL A 287 -6.90 15.78 -9.41
CA VAL A 287 -5.87 16.82 -9.51
C VAL A 287 -5.10 16.70 -10.84
N ASP A 288 -5.79 16.97 -11.94
CA ASP A 288 -5.24 17.03 -13.29
C ASP A 288 -4.68 18.44 -13.55
N TYR A 289 -3.39 18.62 -13.28
CA TYR A 289 -2.71 19.91 -13.40
C TYR A 289 -1.34 19.76 -14.08
N PRO A 290 -1.28 19.37 -15.37
CA PRO A 290 -0.04 18.96 -16.03
C PRO A 290 0.96 20.11 -16.25
N GLN A 291 0.53 21.37 -16.11
CA GLN A 291 1.36 22.55 -16.39
C GLN A 291 2.50 22.72 -15.39
N GLN A 292 2.34 22.24 -14.14
CA GLN A 292 3.33 22.42 -13.07
C GLN A 292 3.29 21.26 -12.07
N PRO A 293 4.42 20.94 -11.41
CA PRO A 293 4.42 19.99 -10.29
C PRO A 293 3.43 20.38 -9.20
N ILE A 294 2.77 19.37 -8.62
CA ILE A 294 1.75 19.56 -7.59
C ILE A 294 2.25 19.13 -6.22
N THR A 295 1.91 19.91 -5.19
CA THR A 295 2.04 19.55 -3.79
C THR A 295 0.67 19.56 -3.14
N VAL A 296 0.28 18.43 -2.56
CA VAL A 296 -1.03 18.25 -1.92
C VAL A 296 -0.81 18.04 -0.42
N LEU A 297 -1.45 18.86 0.41
CA LEU A 297 -1.54 18.66 1.86
C LEU A 297 -2.94 18.15 2.20
N PHE A 298 -3.07 16.97 2.80
CA PHE A 298 -4.38 16.38 3.07
C PHE A 298 -4.41 15.56 4.36
N SER A 299 -5.61 15.40 4.93
CA SER A 299 -5.86 14.56 6.12
C SER A 299 -5.94 13.08 5.71
N ALA A 300 -4.78 12.45 5.56
CA ALA A 300 -4.67 11.07 5.08
C ALA A 300 -5.40 10.05 5.96
N GLY A 301 -5.44 10.28 7.27
CA GLY A 301 -6.10 9.39 8.24
C GLY A 301 -7.63 9.32 8.13
N SER A 302 -8.26 10.15 7.29
CA SER A 302 -9.73 10.22 7.21
C SER A 302 -10.29 10.61 5.83
N LEU A 303 -9.51 11.28 4.98
CA LEU A 303 -9.93 11.65 3.64
C LEU A 303 -9.94 10.41 2.74
N VAL A 304 -11.05 10.18 2.02
CA VAL A 304 -11.12 9.13 1.00
C VAL A 304 -10.40 9.63 -0.24
N HIS A 305 -9.38 8.89 -0.64
CA HIS A 305 -8.51 9.28 -1.74
C HIS A 305 -7.86 8.06 -2.40
N HIS A 306 -7.25 8.29 -3.55
CA HIS A 306 -6.35 7.34 -4.18
C HIS A 306 -5.46 8.03 -5.23
N ARG A 307 -4.56 7.24 -5.79
CA ARG A 307 -4.04 7.51 -7.13
C ARG A 307 -5.05 6.97 -8.14
N TYR A 308 -5.59 7.80 -9.03
CA TYR A 308 -6.56 7.35 -10.02
C TYR A 308 -5.92 6.42 -11.07
N ARG A 309 -6.02 5.11 -10.82
CA ARG A 309 -5.36 4.06 -11.61
C ARG A 309 -6.11 3.74 -12.89
N ASN A 310 -5.79 4.48 -13.93
CA ASN A 310 -6.17 4.24 -15.32
C ASN A 310 -4.95 3.81 -16.18
N ASN A 311 -5.15 3.55 -17.47
CA ASN A 311 -4.04 3.25 -18.39
C ASN A 311 -3.55 4.50 -19.14
N ASN A 312 -3.93 5.70 -18.68
CA ASN A 312 -3.72 6.96 -19.38
C ASN A 312 -2.60 7.78 -18.74
N GLY A 313 -2.06 8.71 -19.52
CA GLY A 313 -1.03 9.66 -19.08
C GLY A 313 0.40 9.13 -19.22
N THR A 314 1.35 9.89 -18.69
CA THR A 314 2.77 9.56 -18.70
C THR A 314 3.23 8.94 -17.38
N PRO A 315 4.41 8.31 -17.34
CA PRO A 315 4.99 7.86 -16.07
C PRO A 315 5.14 9.03 -15.12
N ARG A 316 4.79 8.82 -13.84
CA ARG A 316 4.89 9.84 -12.81
C ARG A 316 5.80 9.42 -11.68
N SER A 317 6.38 10.41 -11.03
CA SER A 317 7.15 10.27 -9.81
C SER A 317 6.41 10.98 -8.68
N CYS A 318 6.55 10.48 -7.45
CA CYS A 318 6.05 11.18 -6.28
C CYS A 318 6.88 10.94 -5.02
N VAL A 319 6.91 11.96 -4.17
CA VAL A 319 7.37 11.88 -2.78
C VAL A 319 6.17 11.99 -1.86
N ILE A 320 6.10 11.11 -0.85
CA ILE A 320 5.07 11.11 0.18
C ILE A 320 5.76 11.25 1.53
N THR A 321 5.41 12.28 2.28
CA THR A 321 5.82 12.44 3.69
C THR A 321 4.59 12.42 4.60
N ALA A 322 4.66 11.65 5.68
CA ALA A 322 3.56 11.46 6.63
C ALA A 322 3.85 12.13 7.97
N PHE A 323 2.86 12.80 8.54
CA PHE A 323 2.97 13.58 9.76
C PHE A 323 1.88 13.21 10.77
N HIS A 324 2.31 13.02 12.01
CA HIS A 324 1.46 12.79 13.17
C HIS A 324 1.68 13.88 14.22
N LEU A 325 0.79 13.94 15.20
CA LEU A 325 1.11 14.59 16.46
C LEU A 325 2.29 13.88 17.13
N ALA A 326 3.27 14.65 17.59
CA ALA A 326 4.42 14.09 18.29
C ALA A 326 4.03 13.39 19.61
N SER A 327 2.90 13.76 20.22
CA SER A 327 2.34 13.09 21.40
C SER A 327 1.79 11.69 21.12
N ASP A 328 1.19 11.50 19.95
CA ASP A 328 0.49 10.26 19.58
C ASP A 328 1.48 9.23 19.03
N HIS A 329 2.61 9.71 18.50
CA HIS A 329 3.66 8.88 17.98
C HIS A 329 5.03 9.45 18.38
N PRO A 330 5.43 9.32 19.66
CA PRO A 330 6.73 9.77 20.11
C PRO A 330 7.85 9.01 19.39
N GLY A 331 9.02 9.61 19.28
CA GLY A 331 10.19 8.99 18.66
C GLY A 331 10.88 9.88 17.64
N THR A 332 11.72 9.26 16.80
CA THR A 332 12.53 9.92 15.78
C THR A 332 12.33 9.25 14.42
N LEU A 333 12.47 10.00 13.33
CA LEU A 333 12.51 9.40 11.98
C LEU A 333 13.92 8.90 11.65
N LEU A 334 14.92 9.71 11.99
CA LEU A 334 16.33 9.40 11.77
C LEU A 334 17.00 9.14 13.12
N GLN A 335 17.77 8.06 13.23
CA GLN A 335 18.59 7.84 14.43
C GLN A 335 19.56 9.02 14.58
N GLY A 336 19.49 9.71 15.72
CA GLY A 336 20.31 10.87 16.04
C GLY A 336 20.73 10.82 17.50
N GLU A 337 21.68 11.68 17.88
CA GLU A 337 22.13 11.79 19.27
C GLU A 337 20.95 12.18 20.18
N THR A 338 20.57 11.27 21.07
CA THR A 338 19.55 11.53 22.09
C THR A 338 19.97 12.71 22.97
N GLY A 339 19.15 13.75 23.05
CA GLY A 339 19.36 14.90 23.94
C GLY A 339 19.95 16.15 23.29
N LYS A 340 20.30 16.14 22.00
CA LYS A 340 20.64 17.38 21.29
C LYS A 340 19.37 18.21 21.05
N LYS A 341 19.37 19.49 21.45
CA LYS A 341 18.25 20.40 21.17
C LYS A 341 18.17 20.67 19.66
N PRO A 342 16.97 20.64 19.06
CA PRO A 342 16.82 20.96 17.64
C PRO A 342 17.15 22.43 17.37
N GLU A 343 17.95 22.68 16.33
CA GLU A 343 18.40 24.02 15.93
C GLU A 343 17.58 24.58 14.76
N SER A 344 16.95 23.70 13.98
CA SER A 344 16.14 24.05 12.82
C SER A 344 14.79 23.32 12.79
N LEU A 345 13.88 23.80 11.95
CA LEU A 345 12.60 23.12 11.69
C LEU A 345 12.81 21.70 11.14
N VAL A 346 13.85 21.49 10.33
CA VAL A 346 14.19 20.16 9.80
C VAL A 346 14.61 19.24 10.94
N ASP A 347 15.42 19.72 11.89
CA ASP A 347 15.92 18.91 13.00
C ASP A 347 14.79 18.44 13.91
N ILE A 348 13.82 19.31 14.23
CA ILE A 348 12.71 18.93 15.10
C ILE A 348 11.72 17.98 14.42
N LEU A 349 11.50 18.11 13.11
CA LEU A 349 10.58 17.24 12.37
C LEU A 349 11.13 15.83 12.18
N LEU A 350 12.45 15.69 12.04
CA LEU A 350 13.13 14.41 11.79
C LEU A 350 13.70 13.75 13.05
N GLY A 351 14.00 14.56 14.08
CA GLY A 351 14.61 14.13 15.33
C GLY A 351 13.60 13.60 16.36
N TYR A 352 14.12 13.28 17.55
CA TYR A 352 13.28 12.79 18.64
C TYR A 352 12.33 13.87 19.15
N GLN A 353 11.05 13.54 19.24
CA GLN A 353 10.04 14.38 19.89
C GLN A 353 8.98 13.51 20.57
N ASP A 354 8.48 13.97 21.72
CA ASP A 354 7.41 13.35 22.51
C ASP A 354 6.15 14.25 22.64
N GLY A 355 6.14 15.38 21.94
CA GLY A 355 5.06 16.35 21.95
C GLY A 355 5.06 17.35 23.11
N VAL A 356 5.97 17.22 24.09
CA VAL A 356 5.98 18.08 25.29
C VAL A 356 6.58 19.47 25.00
N ASP A 357 7.58 19.55 24.11
CA ASP A 357 8.29 20.81 23.83
C ASP A 357 7.57 21.70 22.78
N ILE A 358 6.37 22.16 23.13
CA ILE A 358 5.53 23.04 22.32
C ILE A 358 6.24 24.37 22.00
N GLU A 359 6.97 24.92 22.98
CA GLU A 359 7.59 26.24 22.85
C GLU A 359 8.74 26.24 21.85
N THR A 360 9.60 25.21 21.87
CA THR A 360 10.67 25.05 20.88
C THR A 360 10.09 24.85 19.48
N PHE A 361 9.09 23.97 19.33
CA PHE A 361 8.43 23.74 18.03
C PHE A 361 7.86 25.03 17.44
N CYS A 362 7.03 25.76 18.20
CA CYS A 362 6.45 27.00 17.70
C CYS A 362 7.51 28.08 17.43
N SER A 363 8.62 28.09 18.17
CA SER A 363 9.73 29.04 17.93
C SER A 363 10.46 28.73 16.62
N LEU A 364 10.71 27.45 16.31
CA LEU A 364 11.37 27.02 15.08
C LEU A 364 10.49 27.27 13.84
N VAL A 365 9.17 27.06 13.96
CA VAL A 365 8.21 27.45 12.91
C VAL A 365 8.17 28.97 12.75
N ALA A 366 8.13 29.73 13.84
CA ALA A 366 8.09 31.18 13.81
C ALA A 366 9.38 31.82 13.27
N ALA A 367 10.54 31.16 13.41
CA ALA A 367 11.77 31.58 12.75
C ALA A 367 11.65 31.62 11.21
N LYS A 368 10.64 30.93 10.64
CA LYS A 368 10.31 30.93 9.21
C LYS A 368 9.13 31.85 8.85
N ALA A 369 8.64 32.69 9.78
CA ALA A 369 7.45 33.52 9.58
C ALA A 369 7.51 34.42 8.32
N SER A 370 8.65 35.04 8.02
CA SER A 370 8.81 35.88 6.82
C SER A 370 8.72 35.06 5.51
N ALA A 371 9.23 33.82 5.51
CA ALA A 371 9.13 32.92 4.36
C ALA A 371 7.68 32.42 4.19
N ILE A 372 7.00 32.13 5.30
CA ILE A 372 5.57 31.78 5.32
C ILE A 372 4.73 32.93 4.77
N GLU A 373 4.94 34.17 5.22
CA GLU A 373 4.23 35.36 4.72
C GLU A 373 4.44 35.60 3.23
N SER A 374 5.69 35.45 2.77
CA SER A 374 6.02 35.60 1.34
C SER A 374 5.29 34.55 0.52
N LYS A 375 5.37 33.27 0.92
CA LYS A 375 4.71 32.19 0.19
C LYS A 375 3.19 32.32 0.19
N ILE A 376 2.56 32.76 1.29
CA ILE A 376 1.12 33.04 1.33
C ILE A 376 0.75 34.11 0.30
N SER A 377 1.58 35.14 0.17
CA SER A 377 1.33 36.22 -0.80
C SER A 377 1.48 35.71 -2.23
N GLU A 378 2.51 34.90 -2.49
CA GLU A 378 2.77 34.26 -3.79
C GLU A 378 1.61 33.34 -4.22
N VAL A 379 1.19 32.38 -3.38
CA VAL A 379 0.16 31.40 -3.79
C VAL A 379 -1.24 31.99 -3.93
N LEU A 380 -1.46 33.19 -3.39
CA LEU A 380 -2.73 33.92 -3.51
C LEU A 380 -2.69 34.98 -4.63
N ASP A 381 -1.53 35.19 -5.26
CA ASP A 381 -1.36 36.04 -6.43
C ASP A 381 -1.64 35.23 -7.69
N GLN A 382 -2.61 35.69 -8.49
CA GLN A 382 -3.04 34.99 -9.71
C GLN A 382 -1.99 35.04 -10.83
N ASP A 383 -1.08 36.02 -10.78
CA ASP A 383 -0.04 36.21 -11.79
C ASP A 383 1.29 35.53 -11.41
N HIS A 384 1.38 34.97 -10.19
CA HIS A 384 2.59 34.31 -9.72
C HIS A 384 2.64 32.83 -10.16
N GLN A 385 3.86 32.31 -10.36
CA GLN A 385 4.06 30.92 -10.80
C GLN A 385 3.57 29.90 -9.76
N SER A 386 3.85 30.14 -8.47
CA SER A 386 3.32 29.34 -7.36
C SER A 386 1.87 29.73 -7.13
N THR A 387 0.96 28.77 -7.12
CA THR A 387 -0.48 29.05 -7.01
C THR A 387 -1.20 28.06 -6.08
N LEU A 388 -2.21 28.55 -5.39
CA LEU A 388 -3.21 27.74 -4.72
C LEU A 388 -4.25 27.30 -5.75
N VAL A 389 -4.29 26.02 -6.05
CA VAL A 389 -5.19 25.46 -7.07
C VAL A 389 -6.60 25.34 -6.50
N ASP A 390 -7.60 25.87 -7.22
CA ASP A 390 -9.00 25.77 -6.82
C ASP A 390 -9.54 24.37 -7.13
N ALA A 391 -9.77 23.57 -6.09
CA ALA A 391 -10.31 22.22 -6.22
C ALA A 391 -11.70 22.17 -6.89
N SER A 392 -12.47 23.27 -6.85
CA SER A 392 -13.80 23.33 -7.46
C SER A 392 -13.74 23.33 -9.00
N GLU A 393 -12.66 23.83 -9.59
CA GLU A 393 -12.42 23.78 -11.04
C GLU A 393 -11.98 22.39 -11.51
N LEU A 394 -11.57 21.52 -10.57
CA LEU A 394 -11.06 20.18 -10.81
C LEU A 394 -12.09 19.07 -10.49
N VAL A 395 -13.34 19.45 -10.22
CA VAL A 395 -14.43 18.51 -9.94
C VAL A 395 -14.79 17.74 -11.21
N LEU A 396 -14.80 16.41 -11.11
CA LEU A 396 -15.25 15.54 -12.18
C LEU A 396 -16.76 15.69 -12.40
N SER A 397 -17.17 15.76 -13.67
CA SER A 397 -18.58 15.85 -14.08
C SER A 397 -18.84 15.03 -15.35
N GLY A 398 -20.12 14.66 -15.56
CA GLY A 398 -20.57 13.90 -16.74
C GLY A 398 -19.75 12.62 -16.96
N GLU A 399 -19.34 12.40 -18.21
CA GLU A 399 -18.60 11.20 -18.62
C GLU A 399 -17.28 11.00 -17.85
N ASN A 400 -16.62 12.08 -17.41
CA ASN A 400 -15.38 11.96 -16.64
C ASN A 400 -15.64 11.36 -15.25
N PHE A 401 -16.74 11.74 -14.60
CA PHE A 401 -17.16 11.15 -13.32
C PHE A 401 -17.56 9.68 -13.50
N ASP A 402 -18.36 9.37 -14.52
CA ASP A 402 -18.80 8.00 -14.79
C ASP A 402 -17.62 7.08 -15.14
N ARG A 403 -16.67 7.58 -15.93
CA ARG A 403 -15.44 6.86 -16.26
C ARG A 403 -14.58 6.61 -15.01
N TRP A 404 -14.43 7.62 -14.15
CA TRP A 404 -13.71 7.44 -12.88
C TRP A 404 -14.39 6.38 -11.99
N LYS A 405 -15.72 6.43 -11.87
CA LYS A 405 -16.51 5.48 -11.08
C LYS A 405 -16.32 4.06 -11.62
N GLY A 406 -16.54 3.86 -12.91
CA GLY A 406 -16.37 2.55 -13.57
C GLY A 406 -14.93 2.04 -13.45
N THR A 407 -13.93 2.86 -13.75
CA THR A 407 -12.52 2.46 -13.65
C THR A 407 -12.13 2.06 -12.22
N THR A 408 -12.65 2.76 -11.21
CA THR A 408 -12.32 2.49 -9.80
C THR A 408 -12.91 1.17 -9.31
N ILE A 409 -14.14 0.85 -9.72
CA ILE A 409 -14.84 -0.38 -9.34
C ILE A 409 -14.35 -1.57 -10.16
N ASP A 410 -14.22 -1.40 -11.47
CA ASP A 410 -13.95 -2.46 -12.44
C ASP A 410 -12.44 -2.71 -12.66
N ALA A 411 -11.56 -1.99 -11.95
CA ALA A 411 -10.13 -2.19 -12.07
C ALA A 411 -9.74 -3.66 -11.79
N PRO A 412 -8.88 -4.26 -12.64
CA PRO A 412 -8.55 -5.67 -12.54
C PRO A 412 -7.80 -5.96 -11.23
N PRO A 413 -8.11 -7.05 -10.51
CA PRO A 413 -7.31 -7.47 -9.35
C PRO A 413 -5.91 -7.92 -9.80
N THR A 414 -4.97 -7.99 -8.85
CA THR A 414 -3.59 -8.46 -9.10
C THR A 414 -3.55 -9.85 -9.74
N THR A 415 -4.45 -10.76 -9.33
CA THR A 415 -4.61 -12.09 -9.92
C THR A 415 -4.97 -12.04 -11.40
N GLN A 416 -5.84 -11.12 -11.82
CA GLN A 416 -6.17 -10.99 -13.24
C GLN A 416 -4.96 -10.53 -14.05
N LEU A 417 -4.19 -9.56 -13.55
CA LEU A 417 -2.96 -9.10 -14.21
C LEU A 417 -1.88 -10.19 -14.25
N LYS A 418 -1.76 -10.99 -13.18
CA LYS A 418 -0.88 -12.16 -13.12
C LYS A 418 -1.18 -13.12 -14.28
N LEU A 419 -2.45 -13.46 -14.47
CA LEU A 419 -2.90 -14.36 -15.54
C LEU A 419 -2.71 -13.75 -16.93
N GLN A 420 -3.04 -12.48 -17.13
CA GLN A 420 -2.82 -11.76 -18.39
C GLN A 420 -1.34 -11.66 -18.76
N GLY A 421 -0.45 -11.54 -17.76
CA GLY A 421 0.99 -11.59 -17.93
C GLY A 421 1.56 -12.99 -18.20
N GLY A 422 0.71 -14.01 -18.34
CA GLY A 422 1.13 -15.40 -18.59
C GLY A 422 1.75 -16.10 -17.38
N ASN A 423 1.60 -15.55 -16.17
CA ASN A 423 2.13 -16.12 -14.93
C ASN A 423 1.14 -17.11 -14.30
N CYS A 424 0.52 -17.95 -15.14
CA CYS A 424 -0.34 -19.04 -14.71
C CYS A 424 0.52 -20.22 -14.23
N ILE A 425 0.18 -20.79 -13.08
CA ILE A 425 0.83 -21.99 -12.55
C ILE A 425 0.11 -23.23 -13.12
N HIS A 426 0.08 -23.33 -14.44
CA HIS A 426 -0.45 -24.49 -15.16
C HIS A 426 0.62 -25.07 -16.08
N PHE A 427 0.81 -26.39 -15.99
CA PHE A 427 1.79 -27.13 -16.77
C PHE A 427 1.07 -28.24 -17.54
N PRO A 428 1.08 -28.21 -18.89
CA PRO A 428 0.48 -29.27 -19.70
C PRO A 428 1.27 -30.57 -19.60
N ASP A 429 2.60 -30.45 -19.42
CA ASP A 429 3.51 -31.57 -19.25
C ASP A 429 3.58 -31.98 -17.77
N SER A 430 3.64 -33.28 -17.52
CA SER A 430 3.83 -33.83 -16.16
C SER A 430 5.24 -33.62 -15.62
N LEU A 431 6.19 -33.22 -16.46
CA LEU A 431 7.59 -32.95 -16.13
C LEU A 431 7.97 -31.53 -16.55
N ILE A 432 8.65 -30.81 -15.69
CA ILE A 432 9.16 -29.47 -15.96
C ILE A 432 10.57 -29.33 -15.42
N ARG A 433 11.40 -28.54 -16.09
CA ARG A 433 12.71 -28.18 -15.54
C ARG A 433 12.57 -27.41 -14.23
N ARG A 434 13.30 -27.84 -13.20
CA ARG A 434 13.32 -27.27 -11.86
C ARG A 434 13.51 -25.75 -11.87
N ASP A 435 14.46 -25.25 -12.66
CA ASP A 435 14.73 -23.81 -12.76
C ASP A 435 13.58 -23.04 -13.41
N ILE A 436 12.87 -23.64 -14.37
CA ILE A 436 11.68 -23.03 -14.99
C ILE A 436 10.52 -23.00 -13.98
N LEU A 437 10.31 -24.09 -13.23
CA LEU A 437 9.27 -24.16 -12.20
C LEU A 437 9.46 -23.07 -11.14
N VAL A 438 10.65 -22.96 -10.56
CA VAL A 438 10.99 -21.92 -9.58
C VAL A 438 10.75 -20.52 -10.14
N ARG A 439 11.25 -20.23 -11.34
CA ARG A 439 11.06 -18.93 -12.00
C ARG A 439 9.59 -18.58 -12.22
N LYS A 440 8.74 -19.56 -12.60
CA LYS A 440 7.31 -19.34 -12.83
C LYS A 440 6.55 -19.10 -11.53
N ILE A 441 6.83 -19.89 -10.50
CA ILE A 441 6.19 -19.74 -9.18
C ILE A 441 6.59 -18.41 -8.56
N ALA A 442 7.88 -18.03 -8.60
CA ALA A 442 8.34 -16.74 -8.12
C ALA A 442 7.68 -15.57 -8.86
N ALA A 443 7.48 -15.70 -10.18
CA ALA A 443 6.79 -14.68 -10.95
C ALA A 443 5.32 -14.53 -10.51
N ALA A 444 4.60 -15.64 -10.25
CA ALA A 444 3.24 -15.59 -9.71
C ALA A 444 3.18 -14.95 -8.31
N MET A 445 4.07 -15.38 -7.40
CA MET A 445 4.20 -14.81 -6.05
C MET A 445 4.48 -13.30 -6.07
N ALA A 446 5.21 -12.80 -7.08
CA ALA A 446 5.51 -11.38 -7.23
C ALA A 446 4.25 -10.53 -7.52
N TYR A 447 3.18 -11.11 -8.09
CA TYR A 447 1.87 -10.46 -8.19
C TYR A 447 1.06 -10.65 -6.91
N ASP A 448 1.00 -11.88 -6.41
CA ASP A 448 0.15 -12.24 -5.28
C ASP A 448 0.53 -11.49 -4.00
N LYS A 449 1.83 -11.19 -3.76
CA LYS A 449 2.25 -10.40 -2.60
C LYS A 449 1.73 -8.95 -2.58
N HIS A 450 1.13 -8.49 -3.67
CA HIS A 450 0.49 -7.17 -3.78
C HIS A 450 -1.04 -7.25 -3.81
N GLY A 451 -1.61 -8.44 -3.65
CA GLY A 451 -3.03 -8.62 -3.37
C GLY A 451 -3.42 -7.99 -2.03
N LEU A 452 -4.71 -7.99 -1.74
CA LEU A 452 -5.21 -7.40 -0.49
C LEU A 452 -4.82 -8.26 0.71
N LEU A 453 -4.43 -7.58 1.79
CA LEU A 453 -4.41 -8.15 3.14
C LEU A 453 -5.46 -7.42 3.95
N ASP A 454 -6.03 -8.14 4.92
CA ASP A 454 -7.07 -7.61 5.79
C ASP A 454 -6.61 -7.71 7.24
N LEU A 455 -5.54 -7.00 7.60
CA LEU A 455 -4.95 -7.06 8.94
C LEU A 455 -5.78 -6.23 9.92
N ILE A 456 -5.81 -6.67 11.17
CA ILE A 456 -6.41 -5.95 12.30
C ILE A 456 -5.59 -4.69 12.64
N ILE A 457 -6.27 -3.66 13.14
CA ILE A 457 -5.70 -2.36 13.52
C ILE A 457 -6.19 -2.05 14.93
N TYR A 458 -5.26 -1.70 15.82
CA TYR A 458 -5.49 -1.65 17.26
C TYR A 458 -5.52 -0.22 17.77
N GLU A 459 -6.32 0.01 18.82
CA GLU A 459 -6.43 1.33 19.46
C GLU A 459 -5.11 1.79 20.11
N ASP A 460 -4.38 0.86 20.72
CA ASP A 460 -3.07 1.12 21.35
C ASP A 460 -1.92 1.27 20.33
N GLY A 461 -2.17 0.98 19.05
CA GLY A 461 -1.22 1.10 17.96
C GLY A 461 -0.16 -0.01 17.90
N HIS A 462 -0.34 -1.15 18.58
CA HIS A 462 0.67 -2.21 18.54
C HIS A 462 0.79 -2.89 17.15
N GLU A 463 -0.06 -2.53 16.17
CA GLU A 463 0.19 -2.84 14.76
C GLU A 463 1.55 -2.36 14.27
N GLU A 464 2.13 -1.31 14.86
CA GLU A 464 3.43 -0.76 14.47
C GLU A 464 4.54 -1.82 14.56
N ILE A 465 4.46 -2.72 15.55
CA ILE A 465 5.43 -3.80 15.78
C ILE A 465 5.59 -4.68 14.53
N ARG A 466 4.52 -4.94 13.75
CA ARG A 466 4.57 -5.84 12.59
C ARG A 466 5.13 -5.20 11.31
N LYS A 467 5.24 -3.87 11.25
CA LYS A 467 5.58 -3.15 10.02
C LYS A 467 6.93 -3.58 9.42
N PRO A 468 8.02 -3.76 10.19
CA PRO A 468 9.29 -4.26 9.65
C PRO A 468 9.17 -5.61 8.93
N ALA A 469 8.49 -6.59 9.53
CA ALA A 469 8.26 -7.91 8.95
C ALA A 469 7.39 -7.84 7.68
N ARG A 470 6.32 -7.03 7.70
CA ARG A 470 5.46 -6.85 6.52
C ARG A 470 6.25 -6.22 5.36
N LYS A 471 7.05 -5.19 5.66
CA LYS A 471 7.90 -4.50 4.68
C LYS A 471 8.92 -5.45 4.05
N SER A 472 9.50 -6.38 4.82
CA SER A 472 10.50 -7.35 4.29
C SER A 472 9.90 -8.26 3.21
N ILE A 473 8.62 -8.62 3.31
CA ILE A 473 7.92 -9.43 2.31
C ILE A 473 7.49 -8.56 1.13
N TRP A 474 6.90 -7.40 1.41
CA TRP A 474 6.37 -6.51 0.39
C TRP A 474 7.46 -5.99 -0.57
N THR A 475 8.67 -5.76 -0.07
CA THR A 475 9.85 -5.33 -0.84
C THR A 475 10.72 -6.49 -1.35
N MET A 476 10.32 -7.74 -1.12
CA MET A 476 11.08 -8.90 -1.56
C MET A 476 11.19 -8.93 -3.09
N SER A 477 12.43 -9.01 -3.60
CA SER A 477 12.69 -9.14 -5.03
C SER A 477 12.33 -10.53 -5.53
N ARG A 478 12.11 -10.66 -6.84
CA ARG A 478 11.85 -11.95 -7.48
C ARG A 478 13.00 -12.94 -7.25
N GLU A 479 14.24 -12.49 -7.37
CA GLU A 479 15.43 -13.32 -7.16
C GLU A 479 15.47 -13.87 -5.73
N LYS A 480 15.05 -13.05 -4.74
CA LYS A 480 14.95 -13.50 -3.36
C LYS A 480 13.85 -14.56 -3.19
N MET A 481 12.70 -14.40 -3.86
CA MET A 481 11.66 -15.42 -3.87
C MET A 481 12.15 -16.73 -4.49
N GLU A 482 12.89 -16.67 -5.61
CA GLU A 482 13.48 -17.85 -6.25
C GLU A 482 14.44 -18.59 -5.32
N GLN A 483 15.26 -17.86 -4.56
CA GLN A 483 16.13 -18.43 -3.54
C GLN A 483 15.38 -19.13 -2.41
N VAL A 484 14.28 -18.52 -1.92
CA VAL A 484 13.43 -19.12 -0.88
C VAL A 484 12.75 -20.37 -1.44
N LEU A 485 12.12 -20.28 -2.61
CA LEU A 485 11.44 -21.39 -3.27
C LEU A 485 12.36 -22.58 -3.54
N SER A 486 13.61 -22.33 -3.92
CA SER A 486 14.59 -23.41 -4.17
C SER A 486 14.83 -24.28 -2.93
N LYS A 487 14.67 -23.74 -1.71
CA LYS A 487 14.77 -24.51 -0.46
C LYS A 487 13.50 -25.32 -0.15
N TRP A 488 12.36 -24.83 -0.63
CA TRP A 488 11.04 -25.38 -0.35
C TRP A 488 10.46 -26.22 -1.47
N LEU A 489 11.21 -26.39 -2.56
CA LEU A 489 10.69 -26.99 -3.78
C LEU A 489 10.21 -28.42 -3.59
N LEU A 490 10.85 -29.18 -2.68
CA LEU A 490 10.42 -30.52 -2.28
C LEU A 490 9.01 -30.59 -1.68
N ALA A 491 8.46 -29.47 -1.19
CA ALA A 491 7.08 -29.42 -0.72
C ALA A 491 6.06 -29.39 -1.88
N LEU A 492 6.52 -29.14 -3.10
CA LEU A 492 5.72 -29.01 -4.32
C LEU A 492 6.06 -30.08 -5.37
N GLU A 493 7.35 -30.45 -5.49
CA GLU A 493 7.82 -31.50 -6.40
C GLU A 493 7.16 -32.83 -6.08
N ALA A 494 6.65 -33.51 -7.10
CA ALA A 494 5.91 -34.77 -7.00
C ALA A 494 4.68 -34.74 -6.07
N TYR A 495 4.30 -33.58 -5.51
CA TYR A 495 3.16 -33.46 -4.63
C TYR A 495 1.85 -33.53 -5.42
N GLN A 496 0.96 -34.42 -5.01
CA GLN A 496 -0.37 -34.55 -5.62
C GLN A 496 -1.37 -33.69 -4.86
N PHE A 497 -1.73 -32.55 -5.46
CA PHE A 497 -2.73 -31.65 -4.90
C PHE A 497 -4.12 -32.29 -4.92
N THR A 498 -4.83 -32.19 -3.80
CA THR A 498 -6.18 -32.70 -3.61
C THR A 498 -7.09 -31.60 -3.06
N THR A 499 -8.40 -31.83 -3.05
CA THR A 499 -9.35 -30.89 -2.44
C THR A 499 -9.08 -30.63 -0.95
N ALA A 500 -8.38 -31.54 -0.27
CA ALA A 500 -7.96 -31.36 1.11
C ALA A 500 -6.91 -30.25 1.29
N ASP A 501 -6.19 -29.86 0.23
CA ASP A 501 -5.21 -28.77 0.26
C ASP A 501 -5.84 -27.38 0.22
N VAL A 502 -7.15 -27.30 -0.09
CA VAL A 502 -7.98 -26.11 0.14
C VAL A 502 -8.37 -26.09 1.62
N GLN A 503 -7.44 -25.64 2.45
CA GLN A 503 -7.56 -25.72 3.90
C GLN A 503 -8.59 -24.73 4.46
N LYS A 504 -9.41 -25.18 5.40
CA LYS A 504 -10.36 -24.28 6.07
C LYS A 504 -9.61 -23.22 6.88
N PRO A 505 -10.07 -21.95 6.91
CA PRO A 505 -9.42 -20.88 7.66
C PRO A 505 -9.12 -21.20 9.13
N LEU A 506 -10.07 -21.83 9.84
CA LEU A 506 -9.89 -22.22 11.23
C LEU A 506 -8.75 -23.23 11.45
N TYR A 507 -8.52 -24.14 10.50
CA TYR A 507 -7.40 -25.09 10.58
C TYR A 507 -6.06 -24.37 10.40
N LEU A 508 -5.99 -23.44 9.44
CA LEU A 508 -4.80 -22.63 9.21
C LEU A 508 -4.49 -21.75 10.42
N GLN A 509 -5.50 -21.12 11.02
CA GLN A 509 -5.35 -20.34 12.25
C GLN A 509 -4.76 -21.18 13.39
N GLN A 510 -5.18 -22.44 13.56
CA GLN A 510 -4.57 -23.34 14.55
C GLN A 510 -3.09 -23.61 14.27
N LYS A 511 -2.70 -23.78 13.00
CA LYS A 511 -1.29 -23.93 12.61
C LYS A 511 -0.50 -22.65 12.89
N VAL A 512 -1.07 -21.48 12.57
CA VAL A 512 -0.47 -20.18 12.90
C VAL A 512 -0.23 -20.04 14.40
N ASN A 513 -1.24 -20.31 15.23
CA ASN A 513 -1.13 -20.25 16.68
C ASN A 513 -0.05 -21.19 17.23
N ARG A 514 0.10 -22.38 16.63
CA ARG A 514 1.17 -23.31 16.98
C ARG A 514 2.55 -22.72 16.68
N VAL A 515 2.73 -22.09 15.51
CA VAL A 515 4.00 -21.43 15.15
C VAL A 515 4.30 -20.25 16.07
N ALA A 516 3.33 -19.38 16.34
CA ALA A 516 3.48 -18.25 17.27
C ALA A 516 3.90 -18.73 18.68
N CYS A 517 3.26 -19.79 19.19
CA CYS A 517 3.66 -20.43 20.45
C CYS A 517 5.10 -20.98 20.41
N CYS A 518 5.54 -21.56 19.28
CA CYS A 518 6.91 -22.03 19.13
C CYS A 518 7.91 -20.87 19.17
N ILE A 519 7.61 -19.73 18.54
CA ILE A 519 8.45 -18.53 18.59
C ILE A 519 8.60 -18.06 20.03
N ARG A 520 7.49 -17.89 20.78
CA ARG A 520 7.53 -17.48 22.19
C ARG A 520 8.36 -18.44 23.06
N LYS A 521 8.23 -19.75 22.84
CA LYS A 521 9.03 -20.76 23.56
C LYS A 521 10.51 -20.71 23.22
N ASN A 522 10.86 -20.38 21.98
CA ASN A 522 12.24 -20.27 21.53
C ASN A 522 12.93 -19.01 22.09
N PHE A 523 12.17 -17.95 22.35
CA PHE A 523 12.65 -16.66 22.82
C PHE A 523 11.93 -16.21 24.11
N PRO A 524 12.12 -16.91 25.24
CA PRO A 524 11.35 -16.66 26.47
C PRO A 524 11.68 -15.33 27.17
N THR A 525 12.79 -14.69 26.81
CA THR A 525 13.24 -13.41 27.38
C THR A 525 12.69 -12.19 26.64
N ILE A 526 12.16 -12.38 25.44
CA ILE A 526 11.63 -11.28 24.62
C ILE A 526 10.22 -10.93 25.09
N ASP A 527 9.98 -9.66 25.36
CA ASP A 527 8.64 -9.12 25.55
C ASP A 527 8.00 -8.80 24.20
N PHE A 528 7.07 -9.65 23.77
CA PHE A 528 6.35 -9.51 22.50
C PHE A 528 5.26 -8.43 22.52
N SER A 529 5.00 -7.80 23.67
CA SER A 529 3.95 -6.77 23.80
C SER A 529 4.44 -5.35 23.48
N VAL A 530 5.76 -5.17 23.29
CA VAL A 530 6.38 -3.86 23.07
C VAL A 530 7.25 -3.85 21.83
N GLU A 531 7.47 -2.67 21.26
CA GLU A 531 8.42 -2.51 20.17
C GLU A 531 9.86 -2.68 20.70
N CYS A 532 10.56 -3.66 20.13
CA CYS A 532 11.90 -4.04 20.55
C CYS A 532 12.95 -3.16 19.84
N ASN A 533 13.92 -2.61 20.58
CA ASN A 533 14.94 -1.70 20.05
C ASN A 533 16.15 -2.43 19.45
N GLU A 534 16.48 -3.62 19.97
CA GLU A 534 17.58 -4.42 19.46
C GLU A 534 17.19 -5.08 18.14
N ARG A 535 18.06 -5.01 17.13
CA ARG A 535 17.74 -5.43 15.75
C ARG A 535 17.28 -6.89 15.65
N GLU A 536 17.87 -7.78 16.44
CA GLU A 536 17.49 -9.20 16.44
C GLU A 536 16.15 -9.43 17.13
N GLU A 537 15.95 -8.82 18.31
CA GLU A 537 14.66 -8.87 19.00
C GLU A 537 13.55 -8.25 18.14
N GLN A 538 13.78 -7.08 17.56
CA GLN A 538 12.83 -6.41 16.65
C GLN A 538 12.41 -7.32 15.51
N ARG A 539 13.34 -8.05 14.89
CA ARG A 539 13.00 -9.02 13.84
C ARG A 539 12.05 -10.10 14.35
N VAL A 540 12.31 -10.65 15.54
CA VAL A 540 11.51 -11.71 16.14
C VAL A 540 10.14 -11.19 16.63
N CYS A 541 10.11 -10.05 17.33
CA CYS A 541 8.90 -9.36 17.78
C CYS A 541 8.00 -9.04 16.59
N SER A 542 8.58 -8.45 15.53
CA SER A 542 7.86 -8.07 14.31
C SER A 542 7.32 -9.27 13.55
N ALA A 543 8.11 -10.33 13.39
CA ALA A 543 7.67 -11.57 12.75
C ALA A 543 6.54 -12.24 13.54
N HIS A 544 6.67 -12.31 14.86
CA HIS A 544 5.65 -12.87 15.74
C HIS A 544 4.33 -12.10 15.61
N GLN A 545 4.35 -10.76 15.72
CA GLN A 545 3.13 -9.95 15.60
C GLN A 545 2.48 -10.14 14.23
N LEU A 546 3.25 -10.09 13.15
CA LEU A 546 2.72 -10.31 11.81
C LEU A 546 2.07 -11.70 11.67
N ILE A 547 2.70 -12.75 12.22
CA ILE A 547 2.15 -14.12 12.19
C ILE A 547 0.82 -14.18 12.92
N VAL A 548 0.72 -13.60 14.13
CA VAL A 548 -0.53 -13.57 14.91
C VAL A 548 -1.64 -12.85 14.13
N ASP A 549 -1.35 -11.67 13.59
CA ASP A 549 -2.33 -10.86 12.87
C ASP A 549 -2.80 -11.53 11.57
N LEU A 550 -1.90 -12.22 10.85
CA LEU A 550 -2.26 -13.02 9.68
C LEU A 550 -3.13 -14.23 10.05
N GLY A 551 -2.90 -14.85 11.22
CA GLY A 551 -3.71 -15.94 11.75
C GLY A 551 -5.13 -15.50 12.13
N GLU A 552 -5.30 -14.26 12.55
CA GLU A 552 -6.60 -13.63 12.73
C GLU A 552 -7.24 -13.35 11.36
N SER A 553 -6.50 -12.64 10.48
CA SER A 553 -6.94 -12.19 9.16
C SER A 553 -7.40 -13.33 8.23
N ILE A 554 -6.77 -14.52 8.30
CA ILE A 554 -7.14 -15.66 7.44
C ILE A 554 -8.62 -16.06 7.60
N THR A 555 -9.22 -15.81 8.77
CA THR A 555 -10.63 -16.12 9.06
C THR A 555 -11.61 -15.07 8.54
N ARG A 556 -11.12 -13.90 8.12
CA ARG A 556 -11.92 -12.78 7.62
C ARG A 556 -11.77 -12.53 6.13
N CYS A 557 -11.00 -13.33 5.39
CA CYS A 557 -10.77 -13.15 3.97
C CYS A 557 -12.07 -13.17 3.16
N GLU A 558 -12.50 -12.04 2.61
CA GLU A 558 -13.75 -11.94 1.83
C GLU A 558 -13.60 -12.45 0.39
N LYS A 559 -12.36 -12.58 -0.08
CA LYS A 559 -12.00 -12.99 -1.44
C LYS A 559 -10.94 -14.08 -1.41
N VAL A 560 -10.95 -14.95 -2.43
CA VAL A 560 -9.97 -16.03 -2.58
C VAL A 560 -8.56 -15.47 -2.73
N GLU A 561 -8.42 -14.32 -3.40
CA GLU A 561 -7.16 -13.61 -3.59
C GLU A 561 -6.57 -13.14 -2.26
N THR A 562 -7.41 -12.63 -1.35
CA THR A 562 -6.99 -12.25 0.02
C THR A 562 -6.51 -13.48 0.78
N TYR A 563 -7.24 -14.60 0.68
CA TYR A 563 -6.84 -15.86 1.30
C TYR A 563 -5.47 -16.36 0.77
N ILE A 564 -5.24 -16.31 -0.54
CA ILE A 564 -3.95 -16.67 -1.17
C ILE A 564 -2.84 -15.75 -0.65
N THR A 565 -3.08 -14.44 -0.65
CA THR A 565 -2.10 -13.43 -0.22
C THR A 565 -1.73 -13.64 1.25
N THR A 566 -2.70 -13.88 2.13
CA THR A 566 -2.47 -14.16 3.55
C THR A 566 -1.62 -15.42 3.75
N ASN A 567 -1.92 -16.52 3.03
CA ASN A 567 -1.10 -17.74 3.09
C ASN A 567 0.33 -17.50 2.56
N LEU A 568 0.48 -16.71 1.49
CA LEU A 568 1.78 -16.36 0.94
C LEU A 568 2.63 -15.55 1.94
N PHE A 569 2.02 -14.59 2.63
CA PHE A 569 2.68 -13.83 3.68
C PHE A 569 3.09 -14.72 4.86
N LEU A 570 2.20 -15.63 5.29
CA LEU A 570 2.51 -16.63 6.33
C LEU A 570 3.69 -17.52 5.93
N PHE A 571 3.72 -18.01 4.68
CA PHE A 571 4.84 -18.78 4.17
C PHE A 571 6.16 -18.00 4.28
N PHE A 572 6.22 -16.78 3.74
CA PHE A 572 7.46 -16.02 3.72
C PHE A 572 7.94 -15.60 5.12
N ILE A 573 7.04 -15.17 6.02
CA ILE A 573 7.47 -14.75 7.34
C ILE A 573 7.95 -15.93 8.20
N ILE A 574 7.32 -17.10 8.04
CA ILE A 574 7.73 -18.31 8.76
C ILE A 574 9.07 -18.82 8.22
N ASP A 575 9.30 -18.79 6.90
CA ASP A 575 10.61 -19.09 6.33
C ASP A 575 11.71 -18.18 6.90
N GLN A 576 11.42 -16.89 7.06
CA GLN A 576 12.38 -15.94 7.62
C GLN A 576 12.74 -16.24 9.08
N ILE A 577 11.82 -16.79 9.89
CA ILE A 577 12.07 -17.03 11.33
C ILE A 577 12.67 -18.41 11.62
N ILE A 578 12.39 -19.41 10.79
CA ILE A 578 12.86 -20.80 10.93
C ILE A 578 14.37 -20.93 11.22
N PRO A 579 15.29 -20.19 10.56
CA PRO A 579 16.73 -20.28 10.82
C PRO A 579 17.16 -19.89 12.24
N TYR A 580 16.32 -19.16 12.97
CA TYR A 580 16.62 -18.68 14.33
C TYR A 580 16.02 -19.57 15.43
N MET A 581 15.28 -20.62 15.03
CA MET A 581 14.63 -21.55 15.96
C MET A 581 15.56 -22.71 16.31
N ASN A 582 15.43 -23.22 17.54
CA ASN A 582 16.03 -24.48 17.96
C ASN A 582 15.48 -25.67 17.14
N THR A 583 16.23 -26.78 17.11
CA THR A 583 15.94 -27.92 16.22
C THR A 583 14.53 -28.48 16.39
N ASP A 584 14.07 -28.67 17.63
CA ASP A 584 12.77 -29.31 17.91
C ASP A 584 11.59 -28.44 17.46
N LEU A 585 11.66 -27.13 17.69
CA LEU A 585 10.59 -26.21 17.31
C LEU A 585 10.64 -25.86 15.81
N LYS A 586 11.82 -25.97 15.20
CA LYS A 586 12.04 -25.75 13.78
C LYS A 586 11.26 -26.73 12.90
N GLU A 587 11.19 -28.00 13.26
CA GLU A 587 10.43 -29.01 12.49
C GLU A 587 8.93 -28.67 12.45
N VAL A 588 8.38 -28.23 13.58
CA VAL A 588 6.97 -27.82 13.69
C VAL A 588 6.66 -26.58 12.83
N ALA A 589 7.54 -25.59 12.87
CA ALA A 589 7.42 -24.39 12.04
C ALA A 589 7.57 -24.74 10.56
N ALA A 590 8.49 -25.64 10.21
CA ALA A 590 8.73 -26.06 8.84
C ALA A 590 7.55 -26.86 8.24
N GLU A 591 6.93 -27.76 9.01
CA GLU A 591 5.71 -28.46 8.62
C GLU A 591 4.59 -27.46 8.25
N SER A 592 4.41 -26.45 9.10
CA SER A 592 3.36 -25.44 8.92
C SER A 592 3.67 -24.53 7.73
N CYS A 593 4.93 -24.14 7.55
CA CYS A 593 5.41 -23.36 6.40
C CYS A 593 5.10 -24.06 5.06
N GLY A 594 5.35 -25.37 4.97
CA GLY A 594 5.02 -26.17 3.79
C GLY A 594 3.50 -26.25 3.50
N ILE A 595 2.67 -26.27 4.54
CA ILE A 595 1.20 -26.20 4.38
C ILE A 595 0.80 -24.85 3.76
N PHE A 596 1.28 -23.73 4.31
CA PHE A 596 0.95 -22.40 3.78
C PHE A 596 1.40 -22.22 2.34
N LEU A 597 2.59 -22.74 1.98
CA LEU A 597 3.07 -22.74 0.61
C LEU A 597 2.11 -23.47 -0.35
N ARG A 598 1.69 -24.69 0.00
CA ARG A 598 0.75 -25.46 -0.83
C ARG A 598 -0.60 -24.79 -0.92
N THR A 599 -1.11 -24.28 0.19
CA THR A 599 -2.40 -23.60 0.25
C THR A 599 -2.42 -22.33 -0.59
N ALA A 600 -1.31 -21.59 -0.69
CA ALA A 600 -1.21 -20.43 -1.57
C ALA A 600 -1.36 -20.77 -3.07
N PHE A 601 -1.12 -22.03 -3.47
CA PHE A 601 -1.18 -22.47 -4.88
C PHE A 601 -2.33 -23.40 -5.24
N CYS A 602 -3.00 -23.97 -4.23
CA CYS A 602 -4.12 -24.90 -4.41
C CYS A 602 -5.37 -24.30 -5.12
N PRO A 603 -5.71 -22.99 -5.01
CA PRO A 603 -6.94 -22.46 -5.60
C PRO A 603 -6.94 -22.33 -7.14
N GLU A 604 -5.79 -22.48 -7.81
CA GLU A 604 -5.64 -22.28 -9.26
C GLU A 604 -6.00 -23.55 -10.06
N GLY A 605 -7.28 -23.93 -10.03
CA GLY A 605 -7.80 -25.05 -10.83
C GLY A 605 -7.67 -24.83 -12.36
N LYS A 606 -7.69 -25.95 -13.11
CA LYS A 606 -7.36 -26.18 -14.54
C LYS A 606 -7.91 -25.25 -15.64
N ARG A 607 -8.57 -24.14 -15.34
CA ARG A 607 -8.94 -23.13 -16.34
C ARG A 607 -8.58 -21.75 -15.82
N GLY A 608 -7.48 -21.22 -16.35
CA GLY A 608 -7.37 -19.77 -16.48
C GLY A 608 -8.55 -19.32 -17.34
N ILE A 609 -9.56 -18.76 -16.70
CA ILE A 609 -10.68 -17.97 -17.22
C ILE A 609 -11.42 -17.48 -15.96
N PHE A 610 -11.10 -16.26 -15.51
CA PHE A 610 -12.13 -15.38 -14.96
C PHE A 610 -12.78 -14.72 -16.18
N SER A 611 -13.72 -15.39 -16.84
CA SER A 611 -14.61 -14.73 -17.81
C SER A 611 -15.94 -14.47 -17.13
N ARG A 612 -16.33 -13.18 -17.13
CA ARG A 612 -17.68 -12.62 -16.94
C ARG A 612 -18.75 -13.69 -16.62
N THR A 613 -19.14 -13.80 -15.35
CA THR A 613 -20.53 -14.09 -15.01
C THR A 613 -21.27 -12.75 -15.04
N GLN A 614 -21.94 -12.46 -16.16
CA GLN A 614 -23.00 -11.46 -16.18
C GLN A 614 -24.19 -12.03 -15.39
N ASP A 615 -24.61 -11.29 -14.37
CA ASP A 615 -25.94 -11.41 -13.80
C ASP A 615 -26.98 -11.06 -14.87
N THR A 616 -27.72 -12.05 -15.36
CA THR A 616 -29.01 -11.82 -16.00
C THR A 616 -30.01 -12.86 -15.52
N THR A 617 -30.78 -12.50 -14.49
CA THR A 617 -32.12 -13.05 -14.31
C THR A 617 -33.11 -11.89 -14.15
N SER A 618 -33.67 -11.46 -15.28
CA SER A 618 -35.04 -10.92 -15.29
C SER A 618 -35.73 -11.29 -16.61
N THR A 619 -36.91 -11.87 -16.44
CA THR A 619 -38.06 -11.93 -17.37
C THR A 619 -37.97 -12.80 -18.63
N VAL A 620 -38.73 -13.89 -18.53
CA VAL A 620 -39.41 -14.65 -19.58
C VAL A 620 -40.25 -13.71 -20.46
N ASP A 621 -40.08 -13.75 -21.78
CA ASP A 621 -41.17 -13.94 -22.75
C ASP A 621 -40.68 -14.11 -24.21
N ASN A 622 -41.51 -14.82 -24.98
CA ASN A 622 -41.32 -15.45 -26.29
C ASN A 622 -40.91 -14.55 -27.48
N ILE A 623 -40.27 -15.14 -28.51
CA ILE A 623 -40.80 -15.33 -29.89
C ILE A 623 -39.75 -15.99 -30.83
N HIS A 624 -40.26 -16.82 -31.75
CA HIS A 624 -39.62 -17.69 -32.76
C HIS A 624 -38.64 -17.06 -33.77
N GLY A 625 -37.65 -17.87 -34.20
CA GLY A 625 -37.57 -18.31 -35.62
C GLY A 625 -36.38 -17.88 -36.50
N ALA A 626 -35.70 -18.92 -37.03
CA ALA A 626 -34.93 -19.01 -38.28
C ALA A 626 -33.53 -18.35 -38.39
N GLY A 627 -32.54 -19.16 -38.78
CA GLY A 627 -31.16 -18.74 -39.06
C GLY A 627 -30.89 -18.35 -40.52
N ILE A 628 -29.68 -17.84 -40.77
CA ILE A 628 -28.87 -17.87 -42.01
C ILE A 628 -27.46 -17.34 -41.68
N GLU A 629 -26.47 -17.84 -42.42
CA GLU A 629 -25.02 -17.63 -42.33
C GLU A 629 -24.49 -16.23 -42.79
N SER A 630 -23.28 -15.92 -42.31
CA SER A 630 -22.16 -15.23 -43.00
C SER A 630 -21.88 -13.72 -42.75
N THR A 631 -20.70 -13.49 -42.13
CA THR A 631 -19.60 -12.50 -42.36
C THR A 631 -19.78 -10.96 -42.39
N PHE A 632 -18.98 -10.32 -41.50
CA PHE A 632 -18.18 -9.06 -41.57
C PHE A 632 -18.63 -7.72 -40.92
N PHE A 633 -17.66 -7.16 -40.16
CA PHE A 633 -17.31 -5.77 -39.74
C PHE A 633 -18.15 -4.95 -38.70
N ILE A 634 -17.43 -4.61 -37.60
CA ILE A 634 -17.43 -3.43 -36.69
C ILE A 634 -18.77 -2.76 -36.34
N ASP A 635 -19.19 -2.79 -35.06
CA ASP A 635 -19.27 -1.60 -34.20
C ASP A 635 -19.59 -1.91 -32.72
N VAL A 636 -19.14 -0.98 -31.88
CA VAL A 636 -19.26 -0.78 -30.43
C VAL A 636 -20.49 -1.39 -29.71
N ALA A 637 -20.26 -2.05 -28.55
CA ALA A 637 -20.87 -1.75 -27.23
C ALA A 637 -20.76 -2.92 -26.21
N VAL A 638 -20.27 -2.58 -24.99
CA VAL A 638 -20.34 -3.28 -23.67
C VAL A 638 -19.28 -4.32 -23.26
#